data_AF-A0AB39D9H4-F1
#
_entry.id   AF-A0AB39D9H4-F1
#
_cell.length_a   1.000
_cell.length_b   1.000
_cell.length_c   1.000
_cell.angle_alpha   90.00
_cell.angle_beta   90.00
_cell.angle_gamma   90.00
#
_symmetry.space_group_name_H-M   'P 1'
#
loop_
_entity.id
_entity.type
_entity.pdbx_description
1 polymer ?
#
loop_
_entity_poly.entity_id
_entity_poly.type
_entity_poly.pdbx_seq_one_letter_code
_entity_poly.pdbx_strand_id
1 'polypeptide(L)'
;MASRDRPYRGTILPALALCLGLYVPAVHGLTLEVGIYEQKPDVYIAKDGRPAGILGELLNEIARQEGWTIHTQSCNWAHCLKLLAEGGIDLLPDVYYTPERAKTFSLHHVPALHSWSQVYARPEHALRSIEDLRNHMIAVLEGSTQQDYLQTTLSSLQIEARTEPVQTLETGFQQVQARLSDAVAADFYVGELFAQQYQLVATPIIFQPTQAFYAAPKGRHPEVLAAIDRHLSAWQSEPDSFYYRTLDSWRLPRTQSLLGRHGLWIVGGLSGLLALTLIATLLLRIQLGRQRRLLRRTERRLDAILEAIDAAVSIKDLDRRYTFANRKHEEFLGLGEGGLIGLRDEDTLTDTDSLDSIARSDQAVIVSRERSVSQMTIRPRQGEPRVFLTIKAPMRDPDGALEAICTVATDITERLRAEETAHHLSVYDTLTGLPNRRTALAHLTQMIEAAQQGRSIGALLLIDLDGFKRINDMHGHATGDEVLCSIADRLRASVRDRDLVSRVSADEFLVLLDSLGGNVNDAARNAMHVAEKIRLAICNSAVSIQNKPAYVTASIGLTLIQAESQTSDSVMREADMATHRAKQHSGNQVTFYEQGLQSEVEQRLWLEHDLLQAIGTPQLVLHIQPQFGCDGRVTGGELLARWTHPARGTVSPALFIPVAEETGLIGLLGSWSLQFACDALLSLQKLGETYPLSLNISPKQLMEPQFTEYIRDTLESKGVPGNRLIFEITEGVLIRDIQAVAQRMQALSLLGIRFSIDDFGTGYSNLAYLKRLPLYELKIDKSLVQDVPNDGDSIAIVQLILAMADQLNLRVVAEGVETEAQSRFLFEHACHALQGYLLARPMPFDAWLDVVRTRQRPGPGLSA
;
A
#
# COMPACT_ATOMS: atom_id res chain seq x y z
N MET A 1 -54.21 13.44 34.22
CA MET A 1 -54.34 14.66 35.03
C MET A 1 -52.95 14.99 35.55
N ALA A 2 -52.28 16.02 35.03
CA ALA A 2 -52.41 17.43 35.46
C ALA A 2 -51.56 17.69 36.73
N SER A 3 -50.73 18.73 36.83
CA SER A 3 -50.44 19.83 35.88
C SER A 3 -49.39 20.80 36.46
N ARG A 4 -48.59 21.47 35.59
CA ARG A 4 -48.13 22.89 35.72
C ARG A 4 -47.24 23.26 36.95
N ASP A 5 -46.54 24.41 37.01
CA ASP A 5 -46.02 25.34 36.00
C ASP A 5 -44.80 26.11 36.58
N ARG A 6 -44.08 26.78 35.65
CA ARG A 6 -43.10 27.90 35.76
C ARG A 6 -43.46 29.06 36.73
N PRO A 7 -42.68 30.19 36.82
CA PRO A 7 -41.26 30.51 36.50
C PRO A 7 -40.53 31.28 37.64
N TYR A 8 -39.30 31.78 37.43
CA TYR A 8 -38.94 33.15 37.85
C TYR A 8 -37.89 33.83 36.94
N ARG A 9 -37.93 35.17 36.88
CA ARG A 9 -37.07 36.05 36.06
C ARG A 9 -35.87 36.59 36.85
N GLY A 10 -34.80 36.95 36.15
CA GLY A 10 -33.70 37.79 36.67
C GLY A 10 -33.06 38.62 35.57
N THR A 11 -33.51 39.86 35.40
CA THR A 11 -32.94 40.86 34.46
C THR A 11 -32.18 41.94 35.23
N ILE A 12 -31.00 42.35 34.75
CA ILE A 12 -30.46 43.72 34.87
C ILE A 12 -29.48 43.98 33.70
N LEU A 13 -29.73 45.08 32.99
CA LEU A 13 -28.87 45.82 32.04
C LEU A 13 -28.75 47.27 32.63
N PRO A 14 -28.05 48.28 32.04
CA PRO A 14 -27.37 48.39 30.74
C PRO A 14 -25.84 48.72 30.95
N ALA A 15 -25.04 49.44 30.14
CA ALA A 15 -25.22 50.24 28.91
C ALA A 15 -23.89 50.48 28.16
N LEU A 16 -23.98 50.95 26.89
CA LEU A 16 -23.08 51.89 26.16
C LEU A 16 -21.57 51.55 26.03
N ALA A 17 -20.93 51.56 24.85
CA ALA A 17 -21.32 51.90 23.46
C ALA A 17 -20.26 51.29 22.48
N LEU A 18 -20.30 51.39 21.13
CA LEU A 18 -21.19 52.07 20.17
C LEU A 18 -21.19 51.28 18.81
N CYS A 19 -22.17 51.58 17.94
CA CYS A 19 -22.28 51.31 16.49
C CYS A 19 -21.15 50.59 15.71
N LEU A 20 -21.50 49.44 15.12
CA LEU A 20 -21.51 49.28 13.65
C LEU A 20 -22.54 48.22 13.26
N GLY A 21 -23.58 48.63 12.54
CA GLY A 21 -24.62 47.72 12.08
C GLY A 21 -24.16 46.96 10.84
N LEU A 22 -23.94 45.67 10.96
CA LEU A 22 -23.91 44.77 9.82
C LEU A 22 -25.25 44.02 9.75
N TYR A 23 -25.98 44.32 8.68
CA TYR A 23 -26.96 43.44 8.07
C TYR A 23 -26.51 41.98 8.22
N VAL A 24 -27.32 41.14 8.88
CA VAL A 24 -27.34 39.71 8.54
C VAL A 24 -28.20 39.64 7.29
N PRO A 25 -27.64 39.37 6.10
CA PRO A 25 -28.46 39.21 4.90
C PRO A 25 -29.36 37.99 5.11
N ALA A 26 -30.63 38.10 4.74
CA ALA A 26 -31.44 36.91 4.56
C ALA A 26 -30.74 36.04 3.52
N VAL A 27 -30.36 34.82 3.92
CA VAL A 27 -29.79 33.81 3.02
C VAL A 27 -30.80 33.64 1.88
N HIS A 28 -30.42 34.09 0.70
CA HIS A 28 -31.19 33.79 -0.51
C HIS A 28 -31.04 32.29 -0.72
N GLY A 29 -32.13 31.54 -0.55
CA GLY A 29 -32.15 30.13 -0.91
C GLY A 29 -31.88 30.03 -2.41
N LEU A 30 -30.67 29.63 -2.78
CA LEU A 30 -30.27 29.50 -4.17
C LEU A 30 -31.05 28.31 -4.75
N THR A 31 -31.88 28.57 -5.75
CA THR A 31 -32.55 27.51 -6.51
C THR A 31 -31.66 27.09 -7.65
N LEU A 32 -31.46 25.78 -7.82
CA LEU A 32 -30.64 25.20 -8.89
C LEU A 32 -31.49 24.24 -9.72
N GLU A 33 -31.52 24.46 -11.04
CA GLU A 33 -32.02 23.48 -12.00
C GLU A 33 -30.91 22.46 -12.31
N VAL A 34 -31.12 21.21 -11.90
CA VAL A 34 -30.14 20.13 -12.02
C VAL A 34 -30.61 19.15 -13.09
N GLY A 35 -29.82 19.01 -14.17
CA GLY A 35 -30.08 18.00 -15.20
C GLY A 35 -29.76 16.61 -14.67
N ILE A 36 -30.66 15.65 -14.85
CA ILE A 36 -30.46 14.26 -14.45
C ILE A 36 -30.77 13.34 -15.63
N TYR A 37 -29.76 12.60 -16.07
CA TYR A 37 -29.93 11.42 -16.92
C TYR A 37 -29.89 10.16 -16.03
N GLU A 38 -30.64 9.11 -16.39
CA GLU A 38 -30.72 7.92 -15.54
C GLU A 38 -29.50 7.00 -15.73
N GLN A 39 -28.57 7.07 -14.78
CA GLN A 39 -27.40 6.18 -14.65
C GLN A 39 -27.32 5.63 -13.23
N LYS A 40 -27.98 4.51 -12.96
CA LYS A 40 -27.94 3.84 -11.64
C LYS A 40 -26.66 3.02 -11.50
N PRO A 41 -25.91 3.10 -10.37
CA PRO A 41 -26.24 3.78 -9.11
C PRO A 41 -25.72 5.22 -8.97
N ASP A 42 -25.02 5.76 -9.97
CA ASP A 42 -24.29 7.02 -9.87
C ASP A 42 -25.23 8.24 -9.72
N VAL A 43 -26.22 8.37 -10.60
CA VAL A 43 -27.28 9.39 -10.51
C VAL A 43 -28.59 8.99 -11.20
N TYR A 44 -29.73 9.26 -10.56
CA TYR A 44 -31.07 9.11 -11.14
C TYR A 44 -32.10 9.98 -10.39
N ILE A 45 -33.37 10.01 -10.82
CA ILE A 45 -34.45 10.73 -10.11
C ILE A 45 -35.23 9.76 -9.20
N ALA A 46 -35.32 10.06 -7.91
CA ALA A 46 -36.11 9.29 -6.95
C ALA A 46 -37.62 9.58 -7.07
N LYS A 47 -38.44 8.74 -6.42
CA LYS A 47 -39.92 8.83 -6.46
C LYS A 47 -40.48 10.13 -5.86
N ASP A 48 -39.69 10.83 -5.06
CA ASP A 48 -40.00 12.14 -4.48
C ASP A 48 -39.55 13.32 -5.36
N GLY A 49 -38.97 13.06 -6.54
CA GLY A 49 -38.52 14.07 -7.50
C GLY A 49 -37.16 14.69 -7.17
N ARG A 50 -36.35 14.07 -6.30
CA ARG A 50 -34.98 14.53 -5.99
C ARG A 50 -33.92 13.75 -6.76
N PRO A 51 -32.69 14.30 -6.91
CA PRO A 51 -31.54 13.50 -7.31
C PRO A 51 -31.33 12.36 -6.30
N ALA A 52 -31.00 11.18 -6.78
CA ALA A 52 -30.68 10.00 -5.99
C ALA A 52 -29.57 9.20 -6.67
N GLY A 53 -29.06 8.16 -6.01
CA GLY A 53 -27.77 7.58 -6.36
C GLY A 53 -26.62 8.31 -5.68
N ILE A 54 -25.40 7.84 -5.85
CA ILE A 54 -24.20 8.31 -5.11
C ILE A 54 -24.05 9.84 -5.25
N LEU A 55 -23.99 10.35 -6.48
CA LEU A 55 -23.82 11.77 -6.76
C LEU A 55 -25.08 12.59 -6.46
N GLY A 56 -26.26 11.95 -6.48
CA GLY A 56 -27.51 12.58 -6.07
C GLY A 56 -27.60 12.80 -4.56
N GLU A 57 -27.21 11.82 -3.75
CA GLU A 57 -27.19 11.90 -2.29
C GLU A 57 -26.15 12.91 -1.78
N LEU A 58 -24.94 12.91 -2.35
CA LEU A 58 -23.92 13.91 -2.04
C LEU A 58 -24.42 15.33 -2.34
N LEU A 59 -25.04 15.55 -3.50
CA LEU A 59 -25.57 16.86 -3.89
C LEU A 59 -26.72 17.31 -2.98
N ASN A 60 -27.61 16.41 -2.58
CA ASN A 60 -28.69 16.70 -1.63
C ASN A 60 -28.14 17.13 -0.26
N GLU A 61 -27.09 16.48 0.24
CA GLU A 61 -26.49 16.82 1.53
C GLU A 61 -25.73 18.16 1.46
N ILE A 62 -25.02 18.44 0.37
CA ILE A 62 -24.40 19.77 0.12
C ILE A 62 -25.48 20.86 0.10
N ALA A 63 -26.55 20.66 -0.68
CA ALA A 63 -27.67 21.58 -0.74
C ALA A 63 -28.36 21.79 0.62
N ARG A 64 -28.46 20.73 1.45
CA ARG A 64 -28.99 20.83 2.81
C ARG A 64 -28.11 21.69 3.74
N GLN A 65 -26.79 21.64 3.57
CA GLN A 65 -25.84 22.42 4.39
C GLN A 65 -25.67 23.87 3.91
N GLU A 66 -25.70 24.12 2.61
CA GLU A 66 -25.60 25.47 2.01
C GLU A 66 -26.97 26.18 1.85
N GLY A 67 -28.08 25.48 2.10
CA GLY A 67 -29.44 26.05 2.06
C GLY A 67 -30.04 26.19 0.65
N TRP A 68 -29.61 25.36 -0.30
CA TRP A 68 -30.07 25.39 -1.69
C TRP A 68 -31.38 24.61 -1.89
N THR A 69 -32.15 25.00 -2.90
CA THR A 69 -33.35 24.27 -3.37
C THR A 69 -33.05 23.64 -4.73
N ILE A 70 -33.14 22.32 -4.85
CA ILE A 70 -32.90 21.61 -6.11
C ILE A 70 -34.21 21.33 -6.81
N HIS A 71 -34.29 21.68 -8.09
CA HIS A 71 -35.26 21.16 -9.05
C HIS A 71 -34.54 20.23 -10.03
N THR A 72 -35.15 19.08 -10.36
CA THR A 72 -34.55 18.11 -11.29
C THR A 72 -35.22 18.16 -12.66
N GLN A 73 -34.43 18.32 -13.71
CA GLN A 73 -34.89 18.16 -15.08
C GLN A 73 -34.39 16.82 -15.64
N SER A 74 -35.31 15.92 -16.01
CA SER A 74 -34.95 14.68 -16.69
C SER A 74 -34.54 14.95 -18.14
N CYS A 75 -33.40 14.41 -18.56
CA CYS A 75 -32.88 14.48 -19.91
C CYS A 75 -32.07 13.21 -20.26
N ASN A 76 -31.79 12.96 -21.54
CA ASN A 76 -30.75 12.00 -21.93
C ASN A 76 -29.39 12.72 -21.97
N TRP A 77 -28.27 11.98 -21.95
CA TRP A 77 -26.92 12.54 -21.86
C TRP A 77 -26.66 13.70 -22.84
N ALA A 78 -26.88 13.48 -24.14
CA ALA A 78 -26.68 14.49 -25.18
C ALA A 78 -27.58 15.73 -25.00
N HIS A 79 -28.83 15.55 -24.57
CA HIS A 79 -29.74 16.66 -24.27
C HIS A 79 -29.35 17.40 -22.99
N CYS A 80 -28.88 16.71 -21.94
CA CYS A 80 -28.38 17.34 -20.72
C CYS A 80 -27.16 18.23 -21.01
N LEU A 81 -26.19 17.74 -21.79
CA LEU A 81 -25.02 18.54 -22.20
C LEU A 81 -25.43 19.78 -23.01
N LYS A 82 -26.45 19.64 -23.89
CA LYS A 82 -26.99 20.77 -24.66
C LYS A 82 -27.68 21.80 -23.74
N LEU A 83 -28.54 21.36 -22.83
CA LEU A 83 -29.20 22.23 -21.86
C LEU A 83 -28.19 22.96 -20.96
N LEU A 84 -27.10 22.29 -20.57
CA LEU A 84 -26.02 22.91 -19.81
C LEU A 84 -25.29 23.98 -20.63
N ALA A 85 -25.03 23.72 -21.91
CA ALA A 85 -24.36 24.68 -22.80
C ALA A 85 -25.23 25.91 -23.12
N GLU A 86 -26.54 25.70 -23.24
CA GLU A 86 -27.54 26.76 -23.47
C GLU A 86 -27.96 27.46 -22.16
N GLY A 87 -27.50 26.98 -20.99
CA GLY A 87 -27.80 27.56 -19.68
C GLY A 87 -29.23 27.32 -19.18
N GLY A 88 -29.91 26.31 -19.73
CA GLY A 88 -31.23 25.84 -19.33
C GLY A 88 -31.23 24.92 -18.10
N ILE A 89 -30.06 24.40 -17.71
CA ILE A 89 -29.79 23.83 -16.38
C ILE A 89 -28.56 24.51 -15.77
N ASP A 90 -28.52 24.63 -14.44
CA ASP A 90 -27.45 25.28 -13.69
C ASP A 90 -26.32 24.30 -13.33
N LEU A 91 -26.65 23.02 -13.15
CA LEU A 91 -25.69 21.99 -12.76
C LEU A 91 -26.01 20.64 -13.43
N LEU A 92 -24.97 19.90 -13.81
CA LEU A 92 -25.06 18.52 -14.30
C LEU A 92 -24.07 17.64 -13.51
N PRO A 93 -24.53 16.68 -12.68
CA PRO A 93 -23.68 15.67 -12.08
C PRO A 93 -23.09 14.71 -13.13
N ASP A 94 -22.10 13.93 -12.70
CA ASP A 94 -21.51 12.81 -13.44
C ASP A 94 -20.79 13.19 -14.75
N VAL A 95 -20.24 14.40 -14.80
CA VAL A 95 -19.51 14.90 -15.98
C VAL A 95 -18.02 14.65 -15.86
N TYR A 96 -17.51 13.78 -16.73
CA TYR A 96 -16.07 13.55 -16.88
C TYR A 96 -15.36 14.72 -17.58
N TYR A 97 -14.19 15.10 -17.05
CA TYR A 97 -13.33 16.15 -17.61
C TYR A 97 -12.75 15.74 -18.98
N THR A 98 -12.89 16.62 -19.98
CA THR A 98 -12.09 16.58 -21.21
C THR A 98 -11.66 18.02 -21.59
N PRO A 99 -10.56 18.21 -22.34
CA PRO A 99 -10.14 19.53 -22.81
C PRO A 99 -11.23 20.26 -23.62
N GLU A 100 -12.07 19.49 -24.33
CA GLU A 100 -13.21 19.96 -25.13
C GLU A 100 -14.32 20.47 -24.23
N ARG A 101 -14.67 19.71 -23.17
CA ARG A 101 -15.69 20.10 -22.20
C ARG A 101 -15.25 21.31 -21.37
N ALA A 102 -13.97 21.40 -20.99
CA ALA A 102 -13.41 22.56 -20.28
C ALA A 102 -13.40 23.86 -21.11
N LYS A 103 -13.53 23.78 -22.45
CA LYS A 103 -13.75 24.96 -23.29
C LYS A 103 -15.17 25.53 -23.12
N THR A 104 -16.17 24.68 -22.81
CA THR A 104 -17.61 25.02 -22.82
C THR A 104 -18.25 25.06 -21.42
N PHE A 105 -17.69 24.35 -20.44
CA PHE A 105 -18.22 24.22 -19.08
C PHE A 105 -17.19 24.59 -18.02
N SER A 106 -17.67 24.92 -16.82
CA SER A 106 -16.86 25.02 -15.61
C SER A 106 -17.08 23.75 -14.78
N LEU A 107 -16.01 23.05 -14.41
CA LEU A 107 -16.03 21.91 -13.50
C LEU A 107 -15.33 22.31 -12.20
N HIS A 108 -15.70 21.71 -11.08
CA HIS A 108 -15.00 21.86 -9.80
C HIS A 108 -13.72 20.99 -9.77
N HIS A 109 -12.86 21.14 -8.76
CA HIS A 109 -11.49 20.60 -8.78
C HIS A 109 -11.32 19.29 -8.00
N VAL A 110 -12.12 19.07 -6.95
CA VAL A 110 -12.06 17.89 -6.08
C VAL A 110 -13.00 16.83 -6.65
N PRO A 111 -12.52 15.72 -7.24
CA PRO A 111 -13.37 14.75 -7.93
C PRO A 111 -14.47 14.19 -7.02
N ALA A 112 -15.72 14.16 -7.51
CA ALA A 112 -16.87 13.72 -6.73
C ALA A 112 -16.97 12.19 -6.65
N LEU A 113 -16.68 11.48 -7.73
CA LEU A 113 -16.61 10.03 -7.76
C LEU A 113 -15.40 9.59 -8.60
N HIS A 114 -14.65 8.63 -8.10
CA HIS A 114 -13.61 7.93 -8.87
C HIS A 114 -14.20 6.64 -9.42
N SER A 115 -14.17 6.49 -10.74
CA SER A 115 -14.60 5.29 -11.45
C SER A 115 -13.52 4.85 -12.42
N TRP A 116 -13.73 3.68 -13.03
CA TRP A 116 -13.01 3.24 -14.21
C TRP A 116 -13.99 2.63 -15.19
N SER A 117 -13.67 2.72 -16.47
CA SER A 117 -14.44 2.06 -17.51
C SER A 117 -13.89 0.65 -17.74
N GLN A 118 -14.78 -0.29 -18.03
CA GLN A 118 -14.46 -1.71 -18.17
C GLN A 118 -15.29 -2.33 -19.28
N VAL A 119 -14.70 -3.30 -19.99
CA VAL A 119 -15.40 -4.09 -21.00
C VAL A 119 -16.07 -5.29 -20.33
N TYR A 120 -17.35 -5.51 -20.64
CA TYR A 120 -18.15 -6.64 -20.18
C TYR A 120 -18.54 -7.51 -21.37
N ALA A 121 -18.45 -8.83 -21.22
CA ALA A 121 -18.69 -9.79 -22.29
C ALA A 121 -19.44 -11.02 -21.77
N ARG A 122 -19.90 -11.89 -22.68
CA ARG A 122 -20.48 -13.19 -22.28
C ARG A 122 -19.40 -14.07 -21.62
N PRO A 123 -19.73 -14.94 -20.63
CA PRO A 123 -18.76 -15.83 -19.96
C PRO A 123 -17.96 -16.74 -20.91
N GLU A 124 -18.49 -16.98 -22.10
CA GLU A 124 -17.91 -17.78 -23.18
C GLU A 124 -16.87 -17.03 -24.05
N HIS A 125 -16.67 -15.72 -23.86
CA HIS A 125 -15.68 -14.91 -24.58
C HIS A 125 -14.46 -14.61 -23.71
N ALA A 126 -13.28 -15.06 -24.15
CA ALA A 126 -12.02 -14.93 -23.43
C ALA A 126 -11.27 -13.62 -23.75
N LEU A 127 -11.96 -12.48 -23.71
CA LEU A 127 -11.35 -11.16 -23.86
C LEU A 127 -10.51 -10.84 -22.61
N ARG A 128 -9.20 -10.63 -22.76
CA ARG A 128 -8.25 -10.42 -21.65
C ARG A 128 -7.38 -9.17 -21.79
N SER A 129 -7.25 -8.66 -23.00
CA SER A 129 -6.40 -7.52 -23.38
C SER A 129 -7.08 -6.68 -24.46
N ILE A 130 -6.62 -5.43 -24.64
CA ILE A 130 -7.12 -4.57 -25.72
C ILE A 130 -6.88 -5.18 -27.11
N GLU A 131 -5.85 -6.02 -27.29
CA GLU A 131 -5.60 -6.72 -28.55
C GLU A 131 -6.66 -7.79 -28.86
N ASP A 132 -7.24 -8.44 -27.84
CA ASP A 132 -8.31 -9.43 -28.03
C ASP A 132 -9.60 -8.81 -28.61
N LEU A 133 -9.75 -7.48 -28.54
CA LEU A 133 -10.87 -6.76 -29.17
C LEU A 133 -10.82 -6.78 -30.71
N ARG A 134 -9.68 -7.16 -31.32
CA ARG A 134 -9.54 -7.28 -32.78
C ARG A 134 -10.65 -8.19 -33.35
N ASN A 135 -11.31 -7.73 -34.40
CA ASN A 135 -12.46 -8.34 -35.08
C ASN A 135 -13.76 -8.47 -34.27
N HIS A 136 -13.82 -8.03 -33.01
CA HIS A 136 -15.04 -8.06 -32.21
C HIS A 136 -15.86 -6.77 -32.35
N MET A 137 -17.17 -6.87 -32.11
CA MET A 137 -18.08 -5.72 -32.05
C MET A 137 -18.37 -5.30 -30.61
N ILE A 138 -18.11 -4.04 -30.29
CA ILE A 138 -18.17 -3.47 -28.95
C ILE A 138 -19.29 -2.43 -28.93
N ALA A 139 -20.35 -2.67 -28.17
CA ALA A 139 -21.36 -1.66 -27.89
C ALA A 139 -20.76 -0.58 -26.97
N VAL A 140 -20.86 0.69 -27.36
CA VAL A 140 -20.36 1.83 -26.59
C VAL A 140 -21.40 2.94 -26.57
N LEU A 141 -21.61 3.59 -25.42
CA LEU A 141 -22.57 4.69 -25.30
C LEU A 141 -22.16 5.86 -26.21
N GLU A 142 -23.10 6.41 -26.98
CA GLU A 142 -22.83 7.50 -27.92
C GLU A 142 -22.50 8.83 -27.19
N GLY A 143 -21.43 9.51 -27.61
CA GLY A 143 -20.95 10.76 -27.00
C GLY A 143 -20.31 10.58 -25.62
N SER A 144 -19.89 9.36 -25.30
CA SER A 144 -19.26 8.99 -24.02
C SER A 144 -17.73 9.03 -24.09
N THR A 145 -17.07 9.23 -22.95
CA THR A 145 -15.59 9.25 -22.89
C THR A 145 -14.98 7.90 -23.25
N GLN A 146 -15.74 6.82 -23.04
CA GLN A 146 -15.40 5.46 -23.43
C GLN A 146 -15.39 5.30 -24.95
N GLN A 147 -16.27 5.99 -25.67
CA GLN A 147 -16.27 6.03 -27.14
C GLN A 147 -15.01 6.74 -27.65
N ASP A 148 -14.75 7.97 -27.16
CA ASP A 148 -13.58 8.75 -27.53
C ASP A 148 -12.27 7.99 -27.24
N TYR A 149 -12.18 7.36 -26.07
CA TYR A 149 -11.01 6.59 -25.66
C TYR A 149 -10.81 5.33 -26.50
N LEU A 150 -11.86 4.50 -26.69
CA LEU A 150 -11.73 3.29 -27.49
C LEU A 150 -11.38 3.63 -28.94
N GLN A 151 -12.03 4.62 -29.54
CA GLN A 151 -11.72 5.04 -30.91
C GLN A 151 -10.27 5.54 -31.04
N THR A 152 -9.83 6.42 -30.14
CA THR A 152 -8.44 6.93 -30.13
C THR A 152 -7.43 5.81 -29.91
N THR A 153 -7.66 4.95 -28.91
CA THR A 153 -6.74 3.87 -28.53
C THR A 153 -6.65 2.81 -29.62
N LEU A 154 -7.78 2.30 -30.12
CA LEU A 154 -7.81 1.30 -31.18
C LEU A 154 -7.19 1.81 -32.48
N SER A 155 -7.40 3.09 -32.81
CA SER A 155 -6.76 3.74 -33.97
C SER A 155 -5.25 3.90 -33.77
N SER A 156 -4.79 4.37 -32.60
CA SER A 156 -3.37 4.54 -32.28
C SER A 156 -2.59 3.21 -32.26
N LEU A 157 -3.25 2.11 -31.86
CA LEU A 157 -2.67 0.78 -31.80
C LEU A 157 -2.89 -0.05 -33.08
N GLN A 158 -3.51 0.53 -34.12
CA GLN A 158 -3.86 -0.16 -35.38
C GLN A 158 -4.69 -1.45 -35.20
N ILE A 159 -5.59 -1.47 -34.21
CA ILE A 159 -6.45 -2.62 -33.90
C ILE A 159 -7.78 -2.48 -34.62
N GLU A 160 -8.04 -3.35 -35.61
CA GLU A 160 -9.32 -3.45 -36.31
C GLU A 160 -10.43 -4.03 -35.41
N ALA A 161 -11.02 -3.21 -34.55
CA ALA A 161 -12.22 -3.52 -33.77
C ALA A 161 -13.38 -2.59 -34.16
N ARG A 162 -14.63 -3.05 -34.02
CA ARG A 162 -15.83 -2.27 -34.42
C ARG A 162 -16.56 -1.73 -33.21
N THR A 163 -16.63 -0.40 -33.06
CA THR A 163 -17.48 0.23 -32.04
C THR A 163 -18.89 0.50 -32.58
N GLU A 164 -19.92 -0.07 -31.97
CA GLU A 164 -21.33 0.19 -32.27
C GLU A 164 -21.89 1.22 -31.26
N PRO A 165 -22.36 2.40 -31.70
CA PRO A 165 -22.91 3.42 -30.80
C PRO A 165 -24.32 3.02 -30.32
N VAL A 166 -24.53 3.00 -29.00
CA VAL A 166 -25.84 2.76 -28.38
C VAL A 166 -26.37 4.00 -27.66
N GLN A 167 -27.70 4.15 -27.64
CA GLN A 167 -28.38 5.30 -27.01
C GLN A 167 -28.46 5.20 -25.47
N THR A 168 -28.39 3.98 -24.92
CA THR A 168 -28.34 3.72 -23.47
C THR A 168 -27.43 2.52 -23.19
N LEU A 169 -26.77 2.52 -22.02
CA LEU A 169 -25.95 1.38 -21.58
C LEU A 169 -26.79 0.10 -21.46
N GLU A 170 -28.04 0.19 -21.00
CA GLU A 170 -28.95 -0.96 -20.92
C GLU A 170 -29.13 -1.63 -22.30
N THR A 171 -29.25 -0.84 -23.38
CA THR A 171 -29.34 -1.36 -24.75
C THR A 171 -28.06 -2.09 -25.15
N GLY A 172 -26.89 -1.59 -24.77
CA GLY A 172 -25.60 -2.27 -25.01
C GLY A 172 -25.50 -3.62 -24.30
N PHE A 173 -25.88 -3.71 -23.02
CA PHE A 173 -25.92 -4.98 -22.29
C PHE A 173 -26.94 -5.96 -22.88
N GLN A 174 -28.12 -5.48 -23.28
CA GLN A 174 -29.13 -6.27 -23.99
C GLN A 174 -28.60 -6.80 -25.34
N GLN A 175 -27.89 -5.99 -26.12
CA GLN A 175 -27.26 -6.42 -27.38
C GLN A 175 -26.22 -7.52 -27.16
N VAL A 176 -25.38 -7.44 -26.12
CA VAL A 176 -24.39 -8.48 -25.81
C VAL A 176 -25.04 -9.77 -25.34
N GLN A 177 -26.10 -9.69 -24.52
CA GLN A 177 -26.90 -10.86 -24.14
C GLN A 177 -27.58 -11.50 -25.37
N ALA A 178 -28.13 -10.68 -26.28
CA ALA A 178 -28.80 -11.12 -27.50
C ALA A 178 -27.84 -11.60 -28.62
N ARG A 179 -26.52 -11.57 -28.39
CA ARG A 179 -25.47 -11.88 -29.39
C ARG A 179 -25.52 -11.01 -30.65
N LEU A 180 -25.94 -9.76 -30.48
CA LEU A 180 -25.85 -8.72 -31.51
C LEU A 180 -24.48 -8.03 -31.47
N SER A 181 -24.00 -7.68 -30.27
CA SER A 181 -22.61 -7.24 -30.02
C SER A 181 -21.86 -8.31 -29.21
N ASP A 182 -20.52 -8.27 -29.22
CA ASP A 182 -19.67 -9.25 -28.52
C ASP A 182 -19.31 -8.82 -27.10
N ALA A 183 -19.14 -7.51 -26.92
CA ALA A 183 -18.87 -6.89 -25.64
C ALA A 183 -19.52 -5.51 -25.53
N VAL A 184 -19.58 -4.96 -24.32
CA VAL A 184 -20.09 -3.61 -24.03
C VAL A 184 -19.10 -2.89 -23.11
N ALA A 185 -18.82 -1.62 -23.40
CA ALA A 185 -18.02 -0.76 -22.52
C ALA A 185 -18.94 0.04 -21.58
N ALA A 186 -18.67 0.00 -20.28
CA ALA A 186 -19.42 0.71 -19.26
C ALA A 186 -18.55 1.07 -18.06
N ASP A 187 -18.99 2.03 -17.23
CA ASP A 187 -18.33 2.35 -15.97
C ASP A 187 -18.61 1.29 -14.90
N PHE A 188 -17.61 1.01 -14.06
CA PHE A 188 -17.57 -0.14 -13.16
C PHE A 188 -18.86 -0.38 -12.35
N TYR A 189 -19.39 0.66 -11.71
CA TYR A 189 -20.58 0.54 -10.84
C TYR A 189 -21.86 0.18 -11.62
N VAL A 190 -22.05 0.76 -12.80
CA VAL A 190 -23.17 0.45 -13.70
C VAL A 190 -22.96 -0.93 -14.34
N GLY A 191 -21.72 -1.22 -14.73
CA GLY A 191 -21.32 -2.42 -15.42
C GLY A 191 -21.46 -3.68 -14.58
N GLU A 192 -21.06 -3.66 -13.30
CA GLU A 192 -21.29 -4.78 -12.38
C GLU A 192 -22.78 -5.06 -12.15
N LEU A 193 -23.58 -3.99 -11.96
CA LEU A 193 -25.04 -4.10 -11.76
C LEU A 193 -25.71 -4.76 -12.98
N PHE A 194 -25.38 -4.30 -14.20
CA PHE A 194 -25.92 -4.85 -15.43
C PHE A 194 -25.30 -6.20 -15.82
N ALA A 195 -24.04 -6.48 -15.49
CA ALA A 195 -23.44 -7.80 -15.69
C ALA A 195 -24.21 -8.88 -14.91
N GLN A 196 -24.58 -8.61 -13.66
CA GLN A 196 -25.43 -9.50 -12.87
C GLN A 196 -26.85 -9.65 -13.47
N GLN A 197 -27.45 -8.56 -13.97
CA GLN A 197 -28.80 -8.57 -14.56
C GLN A 197 -28.85 -9.32 -15.90
N TYR A 198 -27.83 -9.17 -16.75
CA TYR A 198 -27.79 -9.70 -18.12
C TYR A 198 -26.93 -10.97 -18.29
N GLN A 199 -26.37 -11.50 -17.18
CA GLN A 199 -25.51 -12.69 -17.15
C GLN A 199 -24.21 -12.54 -17.96
N LEU A 200 -23.63 -11.34 -17.92
CA LEU A 200 -22.31 -11.05 -18.47
C LEU A 200 -21.24 -11.15 -17.37
N VAL A 201 -19.97 -11.13 -17.77
CA VAL A 201 -18.81 -11.06 -16.87
C VAL A 201 -17.96 -9.84 -17.20
N ALA A 202 -17.40 -9.23 -16.16
CA ALA A 202 -16.37 -8.22 -16.30
C ALA A 202 -15.09 -8.84 -16.88
N THR A 203 -14.53 -8.24 -17.92
CA THR A 203 -13.25 -8.67 -18.51
C THR A 203 -12.10 -7.92 -17.85
N PRO A 204 -10.84 -8.40 -17.92
CA PRO A 204 -9.67 -7.66 -17.46
C PRO A 204 -9.38 -6.35 -18.23
N ILE A 205 -10.13 -6.05 -19.30
CA ILE A 205 -9.95 -4.85 -20.12
C ILE A 205 -10.58 -3.66 -19.40
N ILE A 206 -9.78 -3.01 -18.57
CA ILE A 206 -10.07 -1.79 -17.83
C ILE A 206 -9.34 -0.62 -18.51
N PHE A 207 -10.00 0.53 -18.60
CA PHE A 207 -9.40 1.75 -19.13
C PHE A 207 -10.00 3.02 -18.53
N GLN A 208 -9.23 4.11 -18.62
CA GLN A 208 -9.48 5.43 -18.02
C GLN A 208 -9.77 5.40 -16.50
N PRO A 209 -8.88 5.93 -15.64
CA PRO A 209 -9.29 6.40 -14.32
C PRO A 209 -10.15 7.66 -14.50
N THR A 210 -11.47 7.50 -14.59
CA THR A 210 -12.40 8.60 -14.83
C THR A 210 -12.81 9.25 -13.51
N GLN A 211 -12.55 10.56 -13.42
CA GLN A 211 -13.00 11.41 -12.32
C GLN A 211 -14.29 12.11 -12.74
N ALA A 212 -15.40 11.77 -12.07
CA ALA A 212 -16.69 12.41 -12.27
C ALA A 212 -16.76 13.70 -11.46
N PHE A 213 -17.28 14.76 -12.08
CA PHE A 213 -17.48 16.08 -11.48
C PHE A 213 -18.91 16.55 -11.72
N TYR A 214 -19.35 17.53 -10.93
CA TYR A 214 -20.49 18.37 -11.28
C TYR A 214 -20.01 19.48 -12.23
N ALA A 215 -20.66 19.63 -13.39
CA ALA A 215 -20.37 20.71 -14.34
C ALA A 215 -21.45 21.80 -14.29
N ALA A 216 -21.03 23.04 -14.41
CA ALA A 216 -21.89 24.21 -14.57
C ALA A 216 -21.62 24.91 -15.93
N PRO A 217 -22.55 25.74 -16.45
CA PRO A 217 -22.29 26.57 -17.62
C PRO A 217 -21.09 27.49 -17.37
N LYS A 218 -20.20 27.66 -18.37
CA LYS A 218 -18.90 28.32 -18.14
C LYS A 218 -19.03 29.75 -17.61
N GLY A 219 -18.43 29.99 -16.44
CA GLY A 219 -18.46 31.27 -15.75
C GLY A 219 -19.76 31.57 -14.98
N ARG A 220 -20.72 30.64 -14.94
CA ARG A 220 -21.94 30.71 -14.13
C ARG A 220 -21.77 29.84 -12.87
N HIS A 221 -22.36 30.28 -11.76
CA HIS A 221 -22.32 29.61 -10.46
C HIS A 221 -20.94 29.15 -9.93
N PRO A 222 -19.86 29.95 -10.03
CA PRO A 222 -18.57 29.61 -9.42
C PRO A 222 -18.67 29.39 -7.90
N GLU A 223 -19.61 30.05 -7.22
CA GLU A 223 -19.90 29.85 -5.80
C GLU A 223 -20.43 28.44 -5.46
N VAL A 224 -21.20 27.82 -6.37
CA VAL A 224 -21.74 26.46 -6.20
C VAL A 224 -20.62 25.44 -6.35
N LEU A 225 -19.80 25.57 -7.40
CA LEU A 225 -18.65 24.68 -7.64
C LEU A 225 -17.63 24.77 -6.50
N ALA A 226 -17.34 25.98 -6.00
CA ALA A 226 -16.44 26.17 -4.86
C ALA A 226 -17.02 25.60 -3.55
N ALA A 227 -18.33 25.69 -3.32
CA ALA A 227 -18.96 25.05 -2.16
C ALA A 227 -18.88 23.51 -2.25
N ILE A 228 -19.15 22.94 -3.43
CA ILE A 228 -18.98 21.50 -3.70
C ILE A 228 -17.54 21.04 -3.39
N ASP A 229 -16.53 21.77 -3.88
CA ASP A 229 -15.11 21.46 -3.60
C ASP A 229 -14.80 21.46 -2.09
N ARG A 230 -15.34 22.40 -1.31
CA ARG A 230 -15.14 22.43 0.16
C ARG A 230 -15.73 21.20 0.85
N HIS A 231 -16.98 20.84 0.54
CA HIS A 231 -17.66 19.72 1.18
C HIS A 231 -17.03 18.38 0.81
N LEU A 232 -16.71 18.17 -0.47
CA LEU A 232 -16.03 16.97 -0.93
C LEU A 232 -14.63 16.85 -0.31
N SER A 233 -13.84 17.94 -0.29
CA SER A 233 -12.51 17.92 0.33
C SER A 233 -12.56 17.62 1.83
N ALA A 234 -13.56 18.14 2.55
CA ALA A 234 -13.75 17.85 3.96
C ALA A 234 -14.12 16.37 4.17
N TRP A 235 -15.15 15.88 3.48
CA TRP A 235 -15.63 14.50 3.67
C TRP A 235 -14.63 13.44 3.19
N GLN A 236 -13.90 13.67 2.10
CA GLN A 236 -12.87 12.75 1.62
C GLN A 236 -11.64 12.68 2.55
N SER A 237 -11.48 13.63 3.48
CA SER A 237 -10.41 13.59 4.49
C SER A 237 -10.76 12.78 5.75
N GLU A 238 -12.03 12.41 5.95
CA GLU A 238 -12.53 11.72 7.15
C GLU A 238 -13.18 10.36 6.80
N PRO A 239 -12.64 9.21 7.25
CA PRO A 239 -13.15 7.88 6.89
C PRO A 239 -14.62 7.62 7.28
N ASP A 240 -15.12 8.24 8.36
CA ASP A 240 -16.50 8.09 8.86
C ASP A 240 -17.45 9.18 8.32
N SER A 241 -17.07 9.90 7.26
CA SER A 241 -17.86 11.00 6.71
C SER A 241 -19.15 10.55 6.02
N PHE A 242 -20.00 11.51 5.65
CA PHE A 242 -21.18 11.24 4.82
C PHE A 242 -20.79 10.59 3.47
N TYR A 243 -19.66 11.01 2.90
CA TYR A 243 -19.14 10.51 1.63
C TYR A 243 -18.92 8.99 1.65
N TYR A 244 -18.12 8.49 2.60
CA TYR A 244 -17.85 7.05 2.69
C TYR A 244 -19.08 6.24 3.11
N ARG A 245 -19.97 6.79 3.95
CA ARG A 245 -21.24 6.12 4.29
C ARG A 245 -22.18 5.97 3.09
N THR A 246 -22.27 6.97 2.20
CA THR A 246 -23.01 6.85 0.94
C THR A 246 -22.32 5.84 0.01
N LEU A 247 -21.00 5.88 -0.14
CA LEU A 247 -20.30 4.85 -0.94
C LEU A 247 -20.53 3.41 -0.40
N ASP A 248 -20.51 3.22 0.92
CA ASP A 248 -20.78 1.92 1.55
C ASP A 248 -22.24 1.47 1.44
N SER A 249 -23.21 2.39 1.46
CA SER A 249 -24.63 2.03 1.27
C SER A 249 -24.94 1.58 -0.16
N TRP A 250 -24.15 2.03 -1.14
CA TRP A 250 -24.25 1.65 -2.55
C TRP A 250 -23.33 0.47 -2.95
N ARG A 251 -22.47 -0.03 -2.05
CA ARG A 251 -21.77 -1.31 -2.26
C ARG A 251 -22.77 -2.47 -2.22
N LEU A 252 -22.75 -3.32 -3.25
CA LEU A 252 -23.67 -4.45 -3.40
C LEU A 252 -23.71 -5.34 -2.13
N PRO A 253 -24.90 -5.81 -1.69
CA PRO A 253 -24.98 -6.64 -0.49
C PRO A 253 -24.21 -7.96 -0.68
N ARG A 254 -23.33 -8.29 0.28
CA ARG A 254 -22.85 -9.67 0.44
C ARG A 254 -24.08 -10.59 0.53
N THR A 255 -24.07 -11.67 -0.24
CA THR A 255 -25.20 -12.59 -0.42
C THR A 255 -25.77 -13.06 0.93
N GLN A 256 -26.95 -12.55 1.28
CA GLN A 256 -27.63 -12.97 2.50
C GLN A 256 -28.18 -14.39 2.36
N SER A 257 -27.96 -15.22 3.39
CA SER A 257 -28.34 -16.63 3.36
C SER A 257 -29.87 -16.84 3.35
N LEU A 258 -30.28 -18.03 2.91
CA LEU A 258 -31.68 -18.48 2.77
C LEU A 258 -32.57 -18.36 4.04
N LEU A 259 -32.01 -18.11 5.22
CA LEU A 259 -32.78 -17.97 6.47
C LEU A 259 -33.78 -16.80 6.44
N GLY A 260 -33.52 -15.73 5.68
CA GLY A 260 -34.29 -14.48 5.77
C GLY A 260 -35.78 -14.58 5.39
N ARG A 261 -36.14 -15.42 4.40
CA ARG A 261 -37.49 -15.37 3.79
C ARG A 261 -38.51 -16.34 4.42
N HIS A 262 -38.06 -17.44 5.02
CA HIS A 262 -38.93 -18.49 5.56
C HIS A 262 -38.81 -18.70 7.08
N GLY A 263 -37.84 -18.05 7.75
CA GLY A 263 -37.59 -18.24 9.19
C GLY A 263 -38.80 -18.00 10.09
N LEU A 264 -39.61 -16.97 9.82
CA LEU A 264 -40.79 -16.63 10.63
C LEU A 264 -41.87 -17.72 10.63
N TRP A 265 -42.10 -18.40 9.51
CA TRP A 265 -43.08 -19.49 9.42
C TRP A 265 -42.60 -20.76 10.13
N ILE A 266 -41.29 -21.03 10.08
CA ILE A 266 -40.64 -22.14 10.79
C ILE A 266 -40.72 -21.91 12.32
N VAL A 267 -40.40 -20.70 12.78
CA VAL A 267 -40.52 -20.29 14.18
C VAL A 267 -41.97 -20.35 14.67
N GLY A 268 -42.93 -19.91 13.85
CA GLY A 268 -44.36 -20.00 14.17
C GLY A 268 -44.84 -21.44 14.39
N GLY A 269 -44.47 -22.36 13.48
CA GLY A 269 -44.82 -23.79 13.61
C GLY A 269 -44.23 -24.45 14.87
N LEU A 270 -42.96 -24.18 15.17
CA LEU A 270 -42.29 -24.68 16.38
C LEU A 270 -42.91 -24.12 17.66
N SER A 271 -43.29 -22.84 17.67
CA SER A 271 -43.91 -22.19 18.84
C SER A 271 -45.28 -22.77 19.18
N GLY A 272 -46.10 -23.12 18.17
CA GLY A 272 -47.39 -23.76 18.36
C GLY A 272 -47.27 -25.15 18.99
N LEU A 273 -46.28 -25.95 18.57
CA LEU A 273 -46.00 -27.28 19.12
C LEU A 273 -45.51 -27.20 20.58
N LEU A 274 -44.73 -26.17 20.92
CA LEU A 274 -44.24 -25.91 22.27
C LEU A 274 -45.38 -25.53 23.24
N ALA A 275 -46.35 -24.72 22.80
CA ALA A 275 -47.48 -24.33 23.63
C ALA A 275 -48.39 -25.52 23.98
N LEU A 276 -48.69 -26.38 23.00
CA LEU A 276 -49.51 -27.59 23.17
C LEU A 276 -48.89 -28.60 24.16
N THR A 277 -47.56 -28.76 24.11
CA THR A 277 -46.82 -29.63 25.04
C THR A 277 -46.70 -29.06 26.45
N LEU A 278 -46.62 -27.72 26.60
CA LEU A 278 -46.67 -27.05 27.91
C LEU A 278 -48.01 -27.23 28.62
N ILE A 279 -49.13 -27.11 27.89
CA ILE A 279 -50.47 -27.25 28.47
C ILE A 279 -50.71 -28.69 28.97
N ALA A 280 -50.27 -29.69 28.21
CA ALA A 280 -50.32 -31.09 28.63
C ALA A 280 -49.48 -31.39 29.89
N THR A 281 -48.32 -30.75 30.04
CA THR A 281 -47.47 -30.94 31.24
C THR A 281 -47.99 -30.20 32.48
N LEU A 282 -48.72 -29.10 32.32
CA LEU A 282 -49.34 -28.36 33.43
C LEU A 282 -50.46 -29.18 34.09
N LEU A 283 -51.29 -29.85 33.28
CA LEU A 283 -52.36 -30.74 33.74
C LEU A 283 -51.84 -31.99 34.48
N LEU A 284 -50.61 -32.43 34.17
CA LEU A 284 -49.89 -33.53 34.84
C LEU A 284 -49.23 -33.15 36.19
N ARG A 285 -49.21 -31.86 36.56
CA ARG A 285 -48.63 -31.35 37.82
C ARG A 285 -49.67 -31.02 38.88
N ILE A 286 -50.88 -30.64 38.48
CA ILE A 286 -52.06 -31.03 39.26
C ILE A 286 -51.99 -32.55 39.39
N GLN A 287 -52.34 -33.09 40.56
CA GLN A 287 -52.43 -34.55 40.74
C GLN A 287 -52.03 -35.07 42.13
N LEU A 288 -51.68 -34.16 43.04
CA LEU A 288 -51.79 -34.27 44.50
C LEU A 288 -50.91 -35.31 45.25
N GLY A 289 -50.63 -36.49 44.70
CA GLY A 289 -49.96 -37.58 45.44
C GLY A 289 -48.49 -37.33 45.78
N ARG A 290 -47.80 -36.42 45.06
CA ARG A 290 -46.35 -36.24 45.20
C ARG A 290 -45.93 -35.35 46.37
N GLN A 291 -46.67 -34.29 46.71
CA GLN A 291 -46.17 -33.21 47.60
C GLN A 291 -45.64 -33.68 48.97
N ARG A 292 -46.28 -34.65 49.63
CA ARG A 292 -45.84 -35.14 50.96
C ARG A 292 -44.62 -36.05 50.94
N ARG A 293 -44.36 -36.76 49.84
CA ARG A 293 -43.10 -37.50 49.61
C ARG A 293 -42.04 -36.62 48.93
N LEU A 294 -42.48 -35.55 48.28
CA LEU A 294 -41.62 -34.53 47.68
C LEU A 294 -40.87 -33.81 48.81
N LEU A 295 -41.54 -33.16 49.78
CA LEU A 295 -40.86 -32.42 50.87
C LEU A 295 -39.65 -33.15 51.51
N ARG A 296 -39.82 -34.34 52.10
CA ARG A 296 -38.71 -35.12 52.69
C ARG A 296 -37.68 -35.66 51.68
N ARG A 297 -38.05 -35.76 50.40
CA ARG A 297 -37.14 -36.10 49.29
C ARG A 297 -36.56 -34.83 48.65
N THR A 298 -37.05 -33.64 48.99
CA THR A 298 -36.59 -32.34 48.54
C THR A 298 -35.60 -31.80 49.55
N GLU A 299 -35.79 -31.95 50.86
CA GLU A 299 -34.72 -31.74 51.87
C GLU A 299 -33.49 -32.58 51.50
N ARG A 300 -33.61 -33.92 51.58
CA ARG A 300 -32.51 -34.85 51.24
C ARG A 300 -31.96 -34.72 49.81
N ARG A 301 -32.69 -34.09 48.89
CA ARG A 301 -32.20 -33.83 47.51
C ARG A 301 -31.62 -32.44 47.39
N LEU A 302 -32.03 -31.46 48.16
CA LEU A 302 -31.36 -30.17 48.28
C LEU A 302 -30.04 -30.39 49.01
N ASP A 303 -30.01 -31.13 50.11
CA ASP A 303 -28.79 -31.55 50.81
C ASP A 303 -27.85 -32.29 49.84
N ALA A 304 -28.32 -33.37 49.20
CA ALA A 304 -27.51 -34.12 48.23
C ALA A 304 -27.17 -33.33 46.94
N ILE A 305 -27.91 -32.27 46.58
CA ILE A 305 -27.54 -31.36 45.49
C ILE A 305 -26.46 -30.39 45.98
N LEU A 306 -26.58 -29.84 47.18
CA LEU A 306 -25.63 -28.90 47.77
C LEU A 306 -24.31 -29.59 48.16
N GLU A 307 -24.33 -30.89 48.45
CA GLU A 307 -23.14 -31.75 48.60
C GLU A 307 -22.54 -32.17 47.25
N ALA A 308 -23.36 -32.44 46.23
CA ALA A 308 -22.89 -32.83 44.89
C ALA A 308 -22.46 -31.64 44.00
N ILE A 309 -22.83 -30.41 44.38
CA ILE A 309 -22.34 -29.18 43.76
C ILE A 309 -20.90 -28.96 44.21
N ASP A 310 -19.96 -28.98 43.25
CA ASP A 310 -18.56 -28.65 43.47
C ASP A 310 -18.34 -27.13 43.49
N ALA A 311 -19.03 -26.47 44.42
CA ALA A 311 -18.93 -25.04 44.70
C ALA A 311 -19.21 -24.79 46.19
N ALA A 312 -18.57 -23.76 46.73
CA ALA A 312 -18.83 -23.29 48.09
C ALA A 312 -20.17 -22.53 48.10
N VAL A 313 -21.16 -23.04 48.84
CA VAL A 313 -22.49 -22.45 48.99
C VAL A 313 -22.68 -22.02 50.44
N SER A 314 -23.14 -20.80 50.64
CA SER A 314 -23.44 -20.27 51.97
C SER A 314 -24.59 -19.28 51.95
N ILE A 315 -25.23 -19.08 53.11
CA ILE A 315 -26.22 -18.04 53.33
C ILE A 315 -25.74 -17.21 54.52
N LYS A 316 -25.83 -15.87 54.40
CA LYS A 316 -25.60 -14.93 55.50
C LYS A 316 -26.85 -14.13 55.82
N ASP A 317 -27.06 -13.82 57.10
CA ASP A 317 -28.07 -12.82 57.51
C ASP A 317 -27.62 -11.38 57.15
N LEU A 318 -28.50 -10.39 57.42
CA LEU A 318 -28.19 -8.97 57.23
C LEU A 318 -27.03 -8.47 58.11
N ASP A 319 -26.80 -9.11 59.25
CA ASP A 319 -25.67 -8.86 60.12
C ASP A 319 -24.35 -9.45 59.58
N ARG A 320 -24.39 -10.13 58.42
CA ARG A 320 -23.26 -10.85 57.77
C ARG A 320 -22.75 -12.07 58.54
N ARG A 321 -23.58 -12.69 59.38
CA ARG A 321 -23.28 -13.99 60.01
C ARG A 321 -23.76 -15.13 59.13
N TYR A 322 -22.96 -16.19 59.01
CA TYR A 322 -23.35 -17.39 58.27
C TYR A 322 -24.50 -18.12 58.96
N THR A 323 -25.62 -18.28 58.26
CA THR A 323 -26.81 -19.04 58.70
C THR A 323 -26.90 -20.41 58.03
N PHE A 324 -26.21 -20.60 56.90
CA PHE A 324 -26.02 -21.87 56.23
C PHE A 324 -24.63 -21.91 55.56
N ALA A 325 -24.04 -23.09 55.49
CA ALA A 325 -22.86 -23.39 54.68
C ALA A 325 -22.96 -24.84 54.20
N ASN A 326 -22.55 -25.12 52.95
CA ASN A 326 -22.28 -26.48 52.53
C ASN A 326 -20.85 -26.86 52.90
N ARG A 327 -20.61 -28.18 52.98
CA ARG A 327 -19.32 -28.78 53.32
C ARG A 327 -18.15 -28.21 52.51
N LYS A 328 -18.35 -27.89 51.22
CA LYS A 328 -17.30 -27.32 50.34
C LYS A 328 -16.85 -25.92 50.77
N HIS A 329 -17.74 -25.10 51.33
CA HIS A 329 -17.39 -23.78 51.87
C HIS A 329 -16.55 -23.94 53.14
N GLU A 330 -16.93 -24.87 54.02
CA GLU A 330 -16.23 -25.13 55.29
C GLU A 330 -14.85 -25.76 55.04
N GLU A 331 -14.75 -26.76 54.15
CA GLU A 331 -13.49 -27.39 53.72
C GLU A 331 -12.50 -26.37 53.13
N PHE A 332 -12.98 -25.41 52.32
CA PHE A 332 -12.12 -24.36 51.75
C PHE A 332 -11.54 -23.42 52.81
N LEU A 333 -12.30 -23.12 53.88
CA LEU A 333 -11.83 -22.30 55.00
C LEU A 333 -11.04 -23.10 56.05
N GLY A 334 -10.90 -24.42 55.88
CA GLY A 334 -10.23 -25.31 56.83
C GLY A 334 -11.03 -25.58 58.11
N LEU A 335 -12.37 -25.47 58.04
CA LEU A 335 -13.30 -25.69 59.14
C LEU A 335 -13.99 -27.06 59.04
N GLY A 336 -14.40 -27.60 60.18
CA GLY A 336 -15.21 -28.83 60.27
C GLY A 336 -16.71 -28.56 60.03
N GLU A 337 -17.48 -29.63 59.88
CA GLU A 337 -18.93 -29.60 59.59
C GLU A 337 -19.71 -28.77 60.63
N GLY A 338 -20.43 -27.75 60.14
CA GLY A 338 -21.18 -26.79 60.95
C GLY A 338 -20.31 -25.74 61.68
N GLY A 339 -18.99 -25.78 61.51
CA GLY A 339 -18.04 -24.88 62.16
C GLY A 339 -18.05 -23.45 61.65
N LEU A 340 -18.71 -23.18 60.51
CA LEU A 340 -18.85 -21.83 59.95
C LEU A 340 -20.09 -21.07 60.47
N ILE A 341 -21.09 -21.78 61.00
CA ILE A 341 -22.39 -21.19 61.35
C ILE A 341 -22.28 -20.22 62.54
N GLY A 342 -22.85 -19.03 62.40
CA GLY A 342 -22.83 -17.93 63.37
C GLY A 342 -21.61 -17.00 63.30
N LEU A 343 -20.55 -17.42 62.60
CA LEU A 343 -19.33 -16.63 62.37
C LEU A 343 -19.52 -15.57 61.27
N ARG A 344 -18.58 -14.63 61.19
CA ARG A 344 -18.40 -13.64 60.10
C ARG A 344 -17.18 -14.00 59.26
N ASP A 345 -17.00 -13.34 58.11
CA ASP A 345 -15.79 -13.51 57.29
C ASP A 345 -14.51 -13.17 58.08
N GLU A 346 -14.57 -12.11 58.89
CA GLU A 346 -13.48 -11.63 59.76
C GLU A 346 -13.04 -12.66 60.82
N ASP A 347 -13.93 -13.59 61.21
CA ASP A 347 -13.62 -14.65 62.17
C ASP A 347 -12.86 -15.83 61.51
N THR A 348 -12.82 -15.89 60.17
CA THR A 348 -12.37 -17.07 59.40
C THR A 348 -11.27 -16.77 58.38
N LEU A 349 -11.25 -15.57 57.82
CA LEU A 349 -10.23 -15.06 56.90
C LEU A 349 -9.37 -14.00 57.60
N THR A 350 -8.11 -13.90 57.19
CA THR A 350 -7.15 -12.90 57.72
C THR A 350 -6.59 -11.97 56.64
N ASP A 351 -6.98 -12.19 55.39
CA ASP A 351 -6.52 -11.46 54.23
C ASP A 351 -7.43 -10.26 53.94
N THR A 352 -6.89 -9.04 54.05
CA THR A 352 -7.67 -7.81 53.94
C THR A 352 -8.31 -7.63 52.56
N ASP A 353 -7.58 -7.95 51.48
CA ASP A 353 -8.11 -7.85 50.10
C ASP A 353 -9.30 -8.79 49.87
N SER A 354 -9.22 -10.03 50.40
CA SER A 354 -10.32 -11.00 50.39
C SER A 354 -11.54 -10.49 51.17
N LEU A 355 -11.32 -10.00 52.39
CA LEU A 355 -12.38 -9.44 53.25
C LEU A 355 -13.07 -8.24 52.60
N ASP A 356 -12.31 -7.28 52.06
CA ASP A 356 -12.84 -6.11 51.38
C ASP A 356 -13.58 -6.45 50.08
N SER A 357 -13.12 -7.48 49.34
CA SER A 357 -13.81 -7.98 48.15
C SER A 357 -15.17 -8.62 48.51
N ILE A 358 -15.18 -9.49 49.53
CA ILE A 358 -16.40 -10.14 50.02
C ILE A 358 -17.39 -9.09 50.56
N ALA A 359 -16.94 -8.16 51.40
CA ALA A 359 -17.75 -7.13 52.02
C ALA A 359 -18.36 -6.16 51.01
N ARG A 360 -17.60 -5.72 49.99
CA ARG A 360 -18.13 -4.92 48.87
C ARG A 360 -19.19 -5.69 48.08
N SER A 361 -18.94 -6.97 47.81
CA SER A 361 -19.88 -7.84 47.08
C SER A 361 -21.17 -8.10 47.86
N ASP A 362 -21.10 -8.32 49.18
CA ASP A 362 -22.28 -8.43 50.06
C ASP A 362 -23.04 -7.10 50.12
N GLN A 363 -22.35 -5.98 50.33
CA GLN A 363 -22.96 -4.65 50.40
C GLN A 363 -23.67 -4.26 49.09
N ALA A 364 -23.08 -4.60 47.93
CA ALA A 364 -23.69 -4.35 46.63
C ALA A 364 -25.04 -5.06 46.49
N VAL A 365 -25.16 -6.31 46.95
CA VAL A 365 -26.44 -7.06 46.92
C VAL A 365 -27.45 -6.53 47.94
N ILE A 366 -27.01 -6.14 49.14
CA ILE A 366 -27.89 -5.52 50.16
C ILE A 366 -28.52 -4.22 49.64
N VAL A 367 -27.71 -3.37 48.98
CA VAL A 367 -28.14 -2.05 48.50
C VAL A 367 -28.97 -2.16 47.22
N SER A 368 -28.51 -2.90 46.21
CA SER A 368 -29.24 -3.06 44.94
C SER A 368 -30.52 -3.89 45.09
N ARG A 369 -30.53 -4.85 46.02
CA ARG A 369 -31.53 -5.93 46.12
C ARG A 369 -31.65 -6.76 44.83
N GLU A 370 -30.57 -6.79 44.04
CA GLU A 370 -30.42 -7.56 42.80
C GLU A 370 -29.30 -8.60 42.92
N ARG A 371 -29.28 -9.55 41.98
CA ARG A 371 -28.23 -10.57 41.88
C ARG A 371 -26.92 -9.94 41.41
N SER A 372 -25.84 -10.14 42.15
CA SER A 372 -24.48 -9.81 41.72
C SER A 372 -23.74 -11.06 41.21
N VAL A 373 -22.87 -10.86 40.22
CA VAL A 373 -21.91 -11.85 39.75
C VAL A 373 -20.56 -11.16 39.70
N SER A 374 -19.56 -11.75 40.36
CA SER A 374 -18.22 -11.17 40.49
C SER A 374 -17.17 -12.27 40.55
N GLN A 375 -16.03 -12.05 39.91
CA GLN A 375 -14.85 -12.86 40.10
C GLN A 375 -14.04 -12.28 41.27
N MET A 376 -13.65 -13.10 42.23
CA MET A 376 -12.85 -12.68 43.38
C MET A 376 -11.78 -13.71 43.70
N THR A 377 -10.60 -13.23 44.06
CA THR A 377 -9.51 -14.07 44.57
C THR A 377 -9.61 -14.10 46.08
N ILE A 378 -9.79 -15.28 46.66
CA ILE A 378 -9.87 -15.48 48.11
C ILE A 378 -8.64 -16.25 48.57
N ARG A 379 -7.95 -15.71 49.57
CA ARG A 379 -6.78 -16.33 50.21
C ARG A 379 -7.22 -16.96 51.55
N PRO A 380 -7.32 -18.30 51.64
CA PRO A 380 -7.66 -18.96 52.90
C PRO A 380 -6.53 -18.80 53.91
N ARG A 381 -6.84 -18.98 55.20
CA ARG A 381 -5.87 -18.85 56.30
C ARG A 381 -4.71 -19.85 56.21
N GLN A 382 -4.92 -20.99 55.55
CA GLN A 382 -3.90 -21.95 55.16
C GLN A 382 -4.20 -22.44 53.73
N GLY A 383 -3.29 -22.22 52.78
CA GLY A 383 -3.43 -22.67 51.39
C GLY A 383 -3.02 -21.63 50.34
N GLU A 384 -3.03 -22.02 49.07
CA GLU A 384 -2.85 -21.10 47.94
C GLU A 384 -4.06 -20.18 47.74
N PRO A 385 -3.88 -18.95 47.21
CA PRO A 385 -4.99 -18.11 46.75
C PRO A 385 -5.78 -18.81 45.65
N ARG A 386 -7.11 -18.76 45.73
CA ARG A 386 -8.01 -19.36 44.72
C ARG A 386 -8.94 -18.32 44.13
N VAL A 387 -9.27 -18.50 42.86
CA VAL A 387 -10.14 -17.59 42.09
C VAL A 387 -11.54 -18.20 42.01
N PHE A 388 -12.53 -17.50 42.55
CA PHE A 388 -13.92 -17.92 42.57
C PHE A 388 -14.78 -17.07 41.66
N LEU A 389 -15.57 -17.72 40.79
CA LEU A 389 -16.75 -17.11 40.19
C LEU A 389 -17.86 -17.12 41.24
N THR A 390 -18.14 -15.95 41.81
CA THR A 390 -19.05 -15.78 42.94
C THR A 390 -20.35 -15.12 42.49
N ILE A 391 -21.44 -15.85 42.64
CA ILE A 391 -22.81 -15.38 42.43
C ILE A 391 -23.41 -15.11 43.81
N LYS A 392 -23.83 -13.87 44.07
CA LYS A 392 -24.55 -13.48 45.28
C LYS A 392 -25.97 -13.07 44.93
N ALA A 393 -26.95 -13.61 45.64
CA ALA A 393 -28.37 -13.37 45.40
C ALA A 393 -29.09 -12.98 46.71
N PRO A 394 -29.94 -11.94 46.68
CA PRO A 394 -30.72 -11.54 47.83
C PRO A 394 -31.84 -12.56 48.07
N MET A 395 -31.87 -13.14 49.27
CA MET A 395 -33.00 -13.91 49.77
C MET A 395 -34.00 -12.97 50.43
N ARG A 396 -35.28 -13.19 50.15
CA ARG A 396 -36.38 -12.37 50.67
C ARG A 396 -37.32 -13.24 51.48
N ASP A 397 -37.85 -12.67 52.56
CA ASP A 397 -38.87 -13.31 53.38
C ASP A 397 -40.22 -13.38 52.62
N PRO A 398 -41.25 -14.06 53.17
CA PRO A 398 -42.57 -14.14 52.55
C PRO A 398 -43.27 -12.77 52.36
N ASP A 399 -42.89 -11.75 53.13
CA ASP A 399 -43.45 -10.39 53.08
C ASP A 399 -42.68 -9.47 52.09
N GLY A 400 -41.61 -9.97 51.48
CA GLY A 400 -40.81 -9.31 50.44
C GLY A 400 -39.68 -8.42 50.96
N ALA A 401 -39.42 -8.40 52.27
CA ALA A 401 -38.24 -7.75 52.84
C ALA A 401 -36.97 -8.59 52.54
N LEU A 402 -35.81 -7.95 52.60
CA LEU A 402 -34.53 -8.65 52.45
C LEU A 402 -34.22 -9.39 53.76
N GLU A 403 -34.05 -10.71 53.68
CA GLU A 403 -33.83 -11.58 54.84
C GLU A 403 -32.36 -11.97 54.96
N ALA A 404 -31.73 -12.33 53.84
CA ALA A 404 -30.39 -12.92 53.79
C ALA A 404 -29.73 -12.75 52.42
N ILE A 405 -28.47 -13.16 52.31
CA ILE A 405 -27.71 -13.25 51.05
C ILE A 405 -27.29 -14.70 50.84
N CYS A 406 -27.73 -15.31 49.75
CA CYS A 406 -27.20 -16.59 49.29
C CYS A 406 -25.99 -16.36 48.39
N THR A 407 -24.88 -17.01 48.70
CA THR A 407 -23.63 -16.98 47.93
C THR A 407 -23.35 -18.37 47.37
N VAL A 408 -23.06 -18.45 46.06
CA VAL A 408 -22.52 -19.63 45.39
C VAL A 408 -21.20 -19.22 44.76
N ALA A 409 -20.09 -19.79 45.24
CA ALA A 409 -18.74 -19.52 44.78
C ALA A 409 -18.13 -20.79 44.16
N THR A 410 -18.03 -20.82 42.83
CA THR A 410 -17.39 -21.92 42.10
C THR A 410 -15.91 -21.61 41.92
N ASP A 411 -15.04 -22.54 42.33
CA ASP A 411 -13.59 -22.44 42.10
C ASP A 411 -13.31 -22.60 40.60
N ILE A 412 -12.67 -21.60 40.01
CA ILE A 412 -12.27 -21.60 38.58
C ILE A 412 -10.75 -21.56 38.42
N THR A 413 -9.98 -21.79 39.49
CA THR A 413 -8.51 -21.65 39.50
C THR A 413 -7.84 -22.60 38.51
N GLU A 414 -8.15 -23.90 38.57
CA GLU A 414 -7.60 -24.89 37.65
C GLU A 414 -8.06 -24.65 36.21
N ARG A 415 -9.30 -24.20 36.02
CA ARG A 415 -9.85 -23.87 34.71
C ARG A 415 -9.08 -22.71 34.07
N LEU A 416 -8.83 -21.62 34.80
CA LEU A 416 -8.07 -20.47 34.30
C LEU A 416 -6.61 -20.86 34.02
N ARG A 417 -5.95 -21.62 34.92
CA ARG A 417 -4.60 -22.16 34.70
C ARG A 417 -4.54 -23.05 33.45
N ALA A 418 -5.56 -23.88 33.22
CA ALA A 418 -5.65 -24.75 32.04
C ALA A 418 -5.95 -23.97 30.75
N GLU A 419 -6.82 -22.95 30.79
CA GLU A 419 -7.11 -22.06 29.65
C GLU A 419 -5.86 -21.26 29.27
N GLU A 420 -5.11 -20.73 30.23
CA GLU A 420 -3.83 -20.03 30.02
C GLU A 420 -2.74 -20.96 29.45
N THR A 421 -2.58 -22.16 30.03
CA THR A 421 -1.61 -23.15 29.53
C THR A 421 -1.96 -23.63 28.12
N ALA A 422 -3.25 -23.91 27.85
CA ALA A 422 -3.71 -24.31 26.54
C ALA A 422 -3.51 -23.19 25.51
N HIS A 423 -3.79 -21.93 25.88
CA HIS A 423 -3.51 -20.78 25.03
C HIS A 423 -2.01 -20.69 24.70
N HIS A 424 -1.14 -20.75 25.71
CA HIS A 424 0.32 -20.69 25.54
C HIS A 424 0.85 -21.81 24.63
N LEU A 425 0.48 -23.07 24.88
CA LEU A 425 0.85 -24.22 24.05
C LEU A 425 0.35 -24.09 22.60
N SER A 426 -0.77 -23.40 22.40
CA SER A 426 -1.32 -23.18 21.07
C SER A 426 -0.54 -22.14 20.25
N VAL A 427 0.26 -21.28 20.90
CA VAL A 427 1.01 -20.17 20.27
C VAL A 427 2.52 -20.41 20.24
N TYR A 428 3.11 -21.03 21.27
CA TYR A 428 4.57 -21.12 21.47
C TYR A 428 5.09 -22.57 21.51
N ASP A 429 6.36 -22.75 21.11
CA ASP A 429 7.18 -23.94 21.32
C ASP A 429 7.65 -24.00 22.77
N THR A 430 7.48 -25.15 23.42
CA THR A 430 7.75 -25.31 24.86
C THR A 430 9.23 -25.32 25.23
N LEU A 431 10.12 -25.67 24.27
CA LEU A 431 11.56 -25.70 24.53
C LEU A 431 12.17 -24.30 24.38
N THR A 432 11.96 -23.66 23.22
CA THR A 432 12.64 -22.40 22.87
C THR A 432 11.88 -21.14 23.28
N GLY A 433 10.59 -21.28 23.63
CA GLY A 433 9.69 -20.14 23.85
C GLY A 433 9.44 -19.31 22.58
N LEU A 434 9.82 -19.79 21.40
CA LEU A 434 9.50 -19.13 20.13
C LEU A 434 8.05 -19.41 19.74
N PRO A 435 7.41 -18.54 18.95
CA PRO A 435 6.23 -18.89 18.16
C PRO A 435 6.36 -20.28 17.50
N ASN A 436 5.34 -21.12 17.62
CA ASN A 436 5.32 -22.44 16.99
C ASN A 436 4.94 -22.36 15.49
N ARG A 437 5.08 -23.49 14.77
CA ARG A 437 4.71 -23.61 13.34
C ARG A 437 3.31 -23.06 13.00
N ARG A 438 2.31 -23.26 13.86
CA ARG A 438 0.93 -22.81 13.60
C ARG A 438 0.85 -21.28 13.61
N THR A 439 1.53 -20.64 14.55
CA THR A 439 1.66 -19.18 14.63
C THR A 439 2.42 -18.63 13.42
N ALA A 440 3.54 -19.25 13.03
CA ALA A 440 4.29 -18.84 11.84
C ALA A 440 3.47 -18.89 10.54
N LEU A 441 2.73 -19.98 10.30
CA LEU A 441 1.90 -20.12 9.10
C LEU A 441 0.74 -19.11 9.08
N ALA A 442 0.18 -18.75 10.23
CA ALA A 442 -0.84 -17.70 10.32
C ALA A 442 -0.26 -16.32 9.93
N HIS A 443 0.90 -15.94 10.47
CA HIS A 443 1.58 -14.69 10.10
C HIS A 443 2.03 -14.68 8.62
N LEU A 444 2.57 -15.79 8.11
CA LEU A 444 2.92 -15.92 6.69
C LEU A 444 1.70 -15.69 5.79
N THR A 445 0.54 -16.20 6.17
CA THR A 445 -0.71 -16.01 5.41
C THR A 445 -1.11 -14.53 5.38
N GLN A 446 -1.00 -13.82 6.51
CA GLN A 446 -1.24 -12.37 6.58
C GLN A 446 -0.25 -11.55 5.72
N MET A 447 1.02 -11.96 5.68
CA MET A 447 2.03 -11.29 4.84
C MET A 447 1.78 -11.52 3.35
N ILE A 448 1.35 -12.72 2.96
CA ILE A 448 0.94 -13.02 1.58
C ILE A 448 -0.28 -12.17 1.19
N GLU A 449 -1.31 -12.09 2.05
CA GLU A 449 -2.48 -11.23 1.82
C GLU A 449 -2.10 -9.74 1.69
N ALA A 450 -1.13 -9.26 2.48
CA ALA A 450 -0.64 -7.88 2.39
C ALA A 450 0.17 -7.62 1.11
N ALA A 451 0.98 -8.58 0.68
CA ALA A 451 1.77 -8.50 -0.56
C ALA A 451 0.89 -8.55 -1.83
N GLN A 452 -0.13 -9.43 -1.85
CA GLN A 452 -1.17 -9.47 -2.88
C GLN A 452 -1.96 -8.15 -3.00
N GLN A 453 -2.06 -7.38 -1.91
CA GLN A 453 -2.67 -6.05 -1.89
C GLN A 453 -1.68 -4.92 -2.23
N GLY A 454 -0.46 -5.24 -2.64
CA GLY A 454 0.60 -4.28 -3.00
C GLY A 454 1.13 -3.45 -1.83
N ARG A 455 0.87 -3.86 -0.57
CA ARG A 455 1.18 -3.04 0.62
C ARG A 455 2.62 -3.19 1.11
N SER A 456 3.22 -4.35 0.89
CA SER A 456 4.52 -4.71 1.46
C SER A 456 5.15 -5.87 0.70
N ILE A 457 6.45 -5.81 0.46
CA ILE A 457 7.25 -6.98 0.05
C ILE A 457 7.94 -7.53 1.30
N GLY A 458 7.77 -8.83 1.56
CA GLY A 458 8.40 -9.54 2.68
C GLY A 458 9.38 -10.62 2.20
N ALA A 459 9.93 -11.38 3.14
CA ALA A 459 10.68 -12.60 2.83
C ALA A 459 10.44 -13.69 3.87
N LEU A 460 10.54 -14.94 3.42
CA LEU A 460 10.62 -16.12 4.28
C LEU A 460 12.02 -16.71 4.19
N LEU A 461 12.66 -16.87 5.34
CA LEU A 461 13.90 -17.59 5.53
C LEU A 461 13.59 -18.89 6.27
N LEU A 462 13.87 -20.03 5.65
CA LEU A 462 13.87 -21.33 6.32
C LEU A 462 15.32 -21.69 6.66
N ILE A 463 15.56 -22.07 7.90
CA ILE A 463 16.91 -22.23 8.49
C ILE A 463 16.99 -23.64 9.07
N ASP A 464 17.97 -24.42 8.62
CA ASP A 464 18.22 -25.78 9.09
C ASP A 464 19.64 -25.90 9.65
N LEU A 465 19.78 -26.53 10.81
CA LEU A 465 21.06 -26.69 11.50
C LEU A 465 21.86 -27.88 10.96
N ASP A 466 22.95 -27.58 10.26
CA ASP A 466 23.77 -28.56 9.56
C ASP A 466 24.31 -29.62 10.53
N GLY A 467 23.86 -30.87 10.34
CA GLY A 467 24.37 -32.01 11.11
C GLY A 467 23.90 -32.09 12.56
N PHE A 468 22.85 -31.34 12.96
CA PHE A 468 22.31 -31.36 14.32
C PHE A 468 22.01 -32.77 14.86
N LYS A 469 21.53 -33.69 14.01
CA LYS A 469 21.37 -35.11 14.37
C LYS A 469 22.63 -35.74 14.98
N ARG A 470 23.83 -35.43 14.46
CA ARG A 470 25.10 -35.93 15.01
C ARG A 470 25.39 -35.38 16.41
N ILE A 471 24.90 -34.18 16.73
CA ILE A 471 25.04 -33.58 18.08
C ILE A 471 24.20 -34.41 19.06
N ASN A 472 22.95 -34.71 18.73
CA ASN A 472 22.08 -35.60 19.51
C ASN A 472 22.68 -37.01 19.66
N ASP A 473 23.12 -37.62 18.57
CA ASP A 473 23.69 -38.97 18.56
C ASP A 473 24.99 -39.08 19.39
N MET A 474 25.79 -38.01 19.48
CA MET A 474 27.06 -37.99 20.21
C MET A 474 26.95 -37.51 21.67
N HIS A 475 26.06 -36.58 21.98
CA HIS A 475 26.02 -35.87 23.27
C HIS A 475 24.66 -35.95 23.99
N GLY A 476 23.68 -36.65 23.41
CA GLY A 476 22.33 -36.83 23.96
C GLY A 476 21.40 -35.63 23.74
N HIS A 477 20.09 -35.88 23.86
CA HIS A 477 19.05 -34.90 23.56
C HIS A 477 19.11 -33.62 24.40
N ALA A 478 19.43 -33.71 25.70
CA ALA A 478 19.56 -32.52 26.56
C ALA A 478 20.62 -31.52 26.03
N THR A 479 21.69 -32.03 25.42
CA THR A 479 22.71 -31.20 24.74
C THR A 479 22.16 -30.56 23.46
N GLY A 480 21.36 -31.30 22.68
CA GLY A 480 20.67 -30.75 21.51
C GLY A 480 19.68 -29.65 21.90
N ASP A 481 18.98 -29.82 23.02
CA ASP A 481 18.05 -28.84 23.57
C ASP A 481 18.75 -27.53 23.99
N GLU A 482 19.91 -27.62 24.66
CA GLU A 482 20.78 -26.45 24.95
C GLU A 482 21.19 -25.71 23.66
N VAL A 483 21.54 -26.44 22.60
CA VAL A 483 21.87 -25.86 21.28
C VAL A 483 20.68 -25.15 20.67
N LEU A 484 19.49 -25.78 20.65
CA LEU A 484 18.28 -25.20 20.09
C LEU A 484 17.86 -23.91 20.79
N CYS A 485 17.95 -23.86 22.12
CA CYS A 485 17.71 -22.64 22.89
C CYS A 485 18.74 -21.54 22.58
N SER A 486 20.04 -21.88 22.52
CA SER A 486 21.08 -20.90 22.17
C SER A 486 20.92 -20.35 20.74
N ILE A 487 20.47 -21.17 19.79
CA ILE A 487 20.17 -20.73 18.43
C ILE A 487 18.93 -19.82 18.41
N ALA A 488 17.85 -20.18 19.11
CA ALA A 488 16.64 -19.37 19.20
C ALA A 488 16.94 -17.93 19.69
N ASP A 489 17.79 -17.77 20.70
CA ASP A 489 18.16 -16.44 21.22
C ASP A 489 19.04 -15.65 20.24
N ARG A 490 19.95 -16.31 19.51
CA ARG A 490 20.74 -15.67 18.45
C ARG A 490 19.87 -15.21 17.28
N LEU A 491 18.85 -15.99 16.91
CA LEU A 491 17.89 -15.61 15.87
C LEU A 491 17.09 -14.37 16.31
N ARG A 492 16.52 -14.36 17.53
CA ARG A 492 15.85 -13.19 18.10
C ARG A 492 16.74 -11.94 18.06
N ALA A 493 17.99 -12.05 18.50
CA ALA A 493 18.94 -10.93 18.50
C ALA A 493 19.43 -10.50 17.10
N SER A 494 19.19 -11.30 16.07
CA SER A 494 19.61 -11.01 14.70
C SER A 494 18.57 -10.24 13.89
N VAL A 495 17.30 -10.26 14.28
CA VAL A 495 16.18 -9.63 13.57
C VAL A 495 15.65 -8.38 14.30
N ARG A 496 14.61 -7.74 13.77
CA ARG A 496 13.92 -6.59 14.41
C ARG A 496 12.68 -7.06 15.17
N ASP A 497 12.18 -6.26 16.10
CA ASP A 497 10.96 -6.57 16.89
C ASP A 497 9.69 -6.82 16.06
N ARG A 498 9.67 -6.39 14.78
CA ARG A 498 8.56 -6.63 13.84
C ARG A 498 8.68 -7.96 13.09
N ASP A 499 9.87 -8.54 13.04
CA ASP A 499 10.17 -9.76 12.31
C ASP A 499 9.82 -10.98 13.18
N LEU A 500 9.23 -12.02 12.59
CA LEU A 500 8.82 -13.20 13.34
C LEU A 500 9.91 -14.28 13.29
N VAL A 501 10.45 -14.67 14.45
CA VAL A 501 11.25 -15.89 14.59
C VAL A 501 10.36 -17.02 15.11
N SER A 502 10.42 -18.20 14.49
CA SER A 502 9.65 -19.37 14.88
C SER A 502 10.50 -20.63 14.82
N ARG A 503 10.13 -21.64 15.63
CA ARG A 503 10.61 -23.01 15.46
C ARG A 503 9.52 -23.86 14.81
N VAL A 504 9.88 -24.51 13.71
CA VAL A 504 8.94 -25.16 12.80
C VAL A 504 8.95 -26.68 12.96
N SER A 505 10.13 -27.26 13.13
CA SER A 505 10.33 -28.67 13.47
C SER A 505 11.62 -28.87 14.27
N ALA A 506 12.14 -30.10 14.34
CA ALA A 506 13.21 -30.52 15.26
C ALA A 506 14.40 -29.55 15.31
N ASP A 507 15.06 -29.35 14.16
CA ASP A 507 16.22 -28.49 13.90
C ASP A 507 15.93 -27.35 12.90
N GLU A 508 14.66 -27.22 12.50
CA GLU A 508 14.20 -26.19 11.55
C GLU A 508 13.63 -24.96 12.27
N PHE A 509 14.21 -23.81 11.96
CA PHE A 509 13.71 -22.49 12.32
C PHE A 509 13.21 -21.75 11.08
N LEU A 510 12.30 -20.81 11.30
CA LEU A 510 11.72 -19.97 10.25
C LEU A 510 11.77 -18.52 10.72
N VAL A 511 12.18 -17.63 9.83
CA VAL A 511 12.16 -16.20 10.04
C VAL A 511 11.32 -15.54 8.95
N LEU A 512 10.32 -14.76 9.35
CA LEU A 512 9.56 -13.89 8.46
C LEU A 512 10.06 -12.46 8.62
N LEU A 513 10.49 -11.86 7.52
CA LEU A 513 10.95 -10.48 7.46
C LEU A 513 9.89 -9.62 6.78
N ASP A 514 9.40 -8.60 7.48
CA ASP A 514 8.31 -7.75 6.99
C ASP A 514 8.80 -6.37 6.52
N SER A 515 8.11 -5.81 5.53
CA SER A 515 8.32 -4.45 5.01
C SER A 515 9.76 -4.20 4.57
N LEU A 516 10.27 -5.05 3.66
CA LEU A 516 11.67 -5.04 3.22
C LEU A 516 12.03 -3.97 2.18
N GLY A 517 11.05 -3.33 1.54
CA GLY A 517 11.30 -2.27 0.55
C GLY A 517 10.07 -1.96 -0.30
N GLY A 518 10.19 -0.93 -1.14
CA GLY A 518 9.16 -0.54 -2.12
C GLY A 518 9.30 -1.21 -3.50
N ASN A 519 10.35 -2.01 -3.72
CA ASN A 519 10.56 -2.79 -4.93
C ASN A 519 11.24 -4.13 -4.60
N VAL A 520 11.19 -5.07 -5.54
CA VAL A 520 11.70 -6.44 -5.39
C VAL A 520 13.20 -6.48 -5.12
N ASN A 521 13.99 -5.63 -5.78
CA ASN A 521 15.45 -5.67 -5.72
C ASN A 521 16.00 -5.16 -4.38
N ASP A 522 15.43 -4.08 -3.85
CA ASP A 522 15.74 -3.61 -2.50
C ASP A 522 15.31 -4.64 -1.44
N ALA A 523 14.15 -5.27 -1.63
CA ALA A 523 13.68 -6.33 -0.73
C ALA A 523 14.59 -7.56 -0.77
N ALA A 524 15.04 -8.00 -1.95
CA ALA A 524 15.98 -9.10 -2.14
C ALA A 524 17.32 -8.81 -1.42
N ARG A 525 17.91 -7.63 -1.65
CA ARG A 525 19.17 -7.22 -0.99
C ARG A 525 19.01 -7.17 0.54
N ASN A 526 17.90 -6.61 1.03
CA ASN A 526 17.65 -6.50 2.47
C ASN A 526 17.40 -7.88 3.13
N ALA A 527 16.68 -8.78 2.46
CA ALA A 527 16.51 -10.17 2.89
C ALA A 527 17.85 -10.90 2.95
N MET A 528 18.67 -10.81 1.90
CA MET A 528 20.00 -11.42 1.83
C MET A 528 20.91 -10.93 2.96
N HIS A 529 20.93 -9.62 3.22
CA HIS A 529 21.72 -9.03 4.29
C HIS A 529 21.33 -9.58 5.68
N VAL A 530 20.04 -9.70 5.97
CA VAL A 530 19.56 -10.27 7.24
C VAL A 530 19.84 -11.78 7.32
N ALA A 531 19.70 -12.52 6.22
CA ALA A 531 20.01 -13.94 6.16
C ALA A 531 21.50 -14.24 6.41
N GLU A 532 22.41 -13.48 5.79
CA GLU A 532 23.84 -13.62 6.02
C GLU A 532 24.23 -13.18 7.44
N LYS A 533 23.62 -12.12 7.98
CA LYS A 533 23.78 -11.74 9.40
C LYS A 533 23.40 -12.90 10.33
N ILE A 534 22.25 -13.54 10.09
CA ILE A 534 21.78 -14.72 10.84
C ILE A 534 22.79 -15.87 10.73
N ARG A 535 23.20 -16.22 9.51
CA ARG A 535 24.15 -17.31 9.24
C ARG A 535 25.46 -17.10 9.99
N LEU A 536 26.02 -15.90 9.92
CA LEU A 536 27.25 -15.53 10.62
C LEU A 536 27.08 -15.55 12.15
N ALA A 537 25.93 -15.12 12.68
CA ALA A 537 25.63 -15.19 14.11
C ALA A 537 25.52 -16.64 14.64
N ILE A 538 25.03 -17.56 13.82
CA ILE A 538 25.05 -19.00 14.12
C ILE A 538 26.48 -19.53 14.11
N CYS A 539 27.24 -19.29 13.04
CA CYS A 539 28.53 -19.97 12.81
C CYS A 539 29.69 -19.42 13.64
N ASN A 540 29.77 -18.11 13.84
CA ASN A 540 30.96 -17.45 14.41
C ASN A 540 31.03 -17.52 15.94
N SER A 541 29.96 -17.96 16.61
CA SER A 541 29.90 -18.05 18.07
C SER A 541 29.77 -19.50 18.50
N ALA A 542 30.73 -20.01 19.29
CA ALA A 542 30.59 -21.34 19.87
C ALA A 542 29.38 -21.40 20.81
N VAL A 543 28.58 -22.47 20.70
CA VAL A 543 27.59 -22.83 21.73
C VAL A 543 28.33 -23.51 22.88
N SER A 544 28.04 -23.11 24.12
CA SER A 544 28.59 -23.77 25.29
C SER A 544 27.79 -25.04 25.60
N ILE A 545 28.38 -26.19 25.32
CA ILE A 545 27.83 -27.52 25.60
C ILE A 545 28.63 -28.12 26.75
N GLN A 546 28.03 -28.32 27.93
CA GLN A 546 28.72 -28.91 29.10
C GLN A 546 30.10 -28.26 29.40
N ASN A 547 30.18 -26.93 29.32
CA ASN A 547 31.42 -26.12 29.42
C ASN A 547 32.49 -26.38 28.33
N LYS A 548 32.09 -26.86 27.15
CA LYS A 548 32.95 -26.99 25.95
C LYS A 548 32.38 -26.20 24.77
N PRO A 549 33.22 -25.52 23.98
CA PRO A 549 32.76 -24.82 22.77
C PRO A 549 32.42 -25.82 21.65
N ALA A 550 31.20 -25.74 21.13
CA ALA A 550 30.78 -26.45 19.93
C ALA A 550 30.38 -25.46 18.84
N TYR A 551 30.78 -25.74 17.59
CA TYR A 551 30.40 -24.94 16.44
C TYR A 551 29.28 -25.63 15.67
N VAL A 552 28.26 -24.87 15.31
CA VAL A 552 27.10 -25.31 14.52
C VAL A 552 27.01 -24.36 13.33
N THR A 553 26.73 -24.89 12.15
CA THR A 553 26.45 -24.09 10.95
C THR A 553 24.99 -24.26 10.55
N ALA A 554 24.51 -23.40 9.66
CA ALA A 554 23.14 -23.49 9.15
C ALA A 554 23.08 -23.28 7.64
N SER A 555 22.25 -24.08 7.00
CA SER A 555 21.82 -23.88 5.60
C SER A 555 20.53 -23.06 5.62
N ILE A 556 20.47 -21.99 4.83
CA ILE A 556 19.33 -21.06 4.81
C ILE A 556 18.74 -20.97 3.40
N GLY A 557 17.50 -21.40 3.23
CA GLY A 557 16.71 -21.16 2.04
C GLY A 557 15.87 -19.89 2.17
N LEU A 558 15.86 -19.07 1.13
CA LEU A 558 15.22 -17.76 1.13
C LEU A 558 14.26 -17.63 -0.07
N THR A 559 13.03 -17.18 0.17
CA THR A 559 12.10 -16.75 -0.89
C THR A 559 11.47 -15.42 -0.52
N LEU A 560 11.04 -14.64 -1.52
CA LEU A 560 10.34 -13.37 -1.30
C LEU A 560 8.83 -13.59 -1.23
N ILE A 561 8.16 -12.77 -0.44
CA ILE A 561 6.70 -12.73 -0.34
C ILE A 561 6.25 -11.51 -1.14
N GLN A 562 5.65 -11.77 -2.30
CA GLN A 562 5.31 -10.81 -3.36
C GLN A 562 3.82 -10.93 -3.74
N ALA A 563 3.35 -10.13 -4.70
CA ALA A 563 1.96 -10.13 -5.13
C ALA A 563 1.55 -11.45 -5.81
N GLU A 564 2.52 -12.13 -6.41
CA GLU A 564 2.42 -13.39 -7.13
C GLU A 564 2.42 -14.61 -6.19
N SER A 565 2.82 -14.44 -4.93
CA SER A 565 2.86 -15.50 -3.92
C SER A 565 1.44 -16.01 -3.64
N GLN A 566 1.20 -17.31 -3.84
CA GLN A 566 -0.17 -17.86 -3.81
C GLN A 566 -0.62 -18.30 -2.40
N THR A 567 0.11 -19.22 -1.77
CA THR A 567 -0.30 -19.82 -0.50
C THR A 567 0.90 -20.02 0.43
N SER A 568 0.64 -20.10 1.74
CA SER A 568 1.67 -20.41 2.73
C SER A 568 2.38 -21.74 2.44
N ASP A 569 1.66 -22.74 1.92
CA ASP A 569 2.25 -24.03 1.49
C ASP A 569 3.14 -23.92 0.24
N SER A 570 2.90 -22.97 -0.69
CA SER A 570 3.78 -22.77 -1.85
C SER A 570 5.07 -22.09 -1.42
N VAL A 571 4.97 -20.98 -0.68
CA VAL A 571 6.12 -20.20 -0.18
C VAL A 571 7.00 -21.03 0.76
N MET A 572 6.40 -21.87 1.62
CA MET A 572 7.16 -22.83 2.44
C MET A 572 7.96 -23.84 1.59
N ARG A 573 7.36 -24.35 0.50
CA ARG A 573 8.02 -25.32 -0.39
C ARG A 573 9.16 -24.69 -1.18
N GLU A 574 9.03 -23.44 -1.59
CA GLU A 574 10.07 -22.68 -2.27
C GLU A 574 11.31 -22.51 -1.37
N ALA A 575 11.10 -22.10 -0.11
CA ALA A 575 12.18 -21.97 0.87
C ALA A 575 12.79 -23.32 1.27
N ASP A 576 12.00 -24.40 1.37
CA ASP A 576 12.51 -25.76 1.58
C ASP A 576 13.42 -26.21 0.41
N MET A 577 12.95 -26.03 -0.83
CA MET A 577 13.77 -26.30 -2.03
C MET A 577 15.06 -25.48 -2.05
N ALA A 578 15.02 -24.22 -1.62
CA ALA A 578 16.20 -23.38 -1.50
C ALA A 578 17.17 -23.84 -0.39
N THR A 579 16.64 -24.25 0.77
CA THR A 579 17.41 -24.80 1.91
C THR A 579 18.10 -26.11 1.51
N HIS A 580 17.39 -26.97 0.78
CA HIS A 580 17.95 -28.21 0.25
C HIS A 580 19.09 -27.95 -0.75
N ARG A 581 18.99 -26.92 -1.61
CA ARG A 581 20.10 -26.50 -2.49
C ARG A 581 21.30 -25.99 -1.69
N ALA A 582 21.09 -25.20 -0.64
CA ALA A 582 22.16 -24.74 0.25
C ALA A 582 22.91 -25.92 0.89
N LYS A 583 22.20 -26.96 1.34
CA LYS A 583 22.80 -28.21 1.84
C LYS A 583 23.61 -28.96 0.79
N GLN A 584 23.12 -29.03 -0.46
CA GLN A 584 23.82 -29.72 -1.56
C GLN A 584 25.14 -29.04 -1.92
N HIS A 585 25.23 -27.72 -1.81
CA HIS A 585 26.44 -26.94 -2.11
C HIS A 585 27.38 -26.81 -0.88
N SER A 586 27.54 -27.89 -0.12
CA SER A 586 28.35 -28.03 1.11
C SER A 586 27.81 -27.43 2.42
N GLY A 587 26.58 -26.91 2.43
CA GLY A 587 25.94 -26.32 3.61
C GLY A 587 26.49 -24.93 3.96
N ASN A 588 26.16 -24.42 5.16
CA ASN A 588 26.66 -23.15 5.68
C ASN A 588 26.58 -21.95 4.69
N GLN A 589 25.44 -21.76 4.03
CA GLN A 589 25.21 -20.63 3.12
C GLN A 589 23.74 -20.23 3.05
N VAL A 590 23.48 -19.02 2.54
CA VAL A 590 22.15 -18.57 2.12
C VAL A 590 21.95 -18.88 0.63
N THR A 591 20.74 -19.27 0.23
CA THR A 591 20.38 -19.52 -1.17
C THR A 591 18.96 -19.05 -1.44
N PHE A 592 18.75 -18.24 -2.49
CA PHE A 592 17.42 -17.90 -2.98
C PHE A 592 16.75 -19.09 -3.69
N TYR A 593 15.42 -19.16 -3.60
CA TYR A 593 14.61 -20.03 -4.46
C TYR A 593 14.72 -19.65 -5.94
N GLU A 594 14.74 -18.35 -6.23
CA GLU A 594 14.93 -17.82 -7.58
C GLU A 594 16.41 -17.56 -7.88
N GLN A 595 16.98 -18.35 -8.81
CA GLN A 595 18.38 -18.22 -9.20
C GLN A 595 18.69 -16.88 -9.89
N GLY A 596 17.70 -16.23 -10.51
CA GLY A 596 17.82 -14.88 -11.05
C GLY A 596 18.13 -13.85 -9.95
N LEU A 597 17.30 -13.81 -8.90
CA LEU A 597 17.51 -12.90 -7.76
C LEU A 597 18.83 -13.15 -7.02
N GLN A 598 19.25 -14.42 -6.85
CA GLN A 598 20.58 -14.74 -6.30
C GLN A 598 21.67 -14.05 -7.12
N SER A 599 21.65 -14.24 -8.44
CA SER A 599 22.66 -13.74 -9.36
C SER A 599 22.67 -12.22 -9.43
N GLU A 600 21.50 -11.57 -9.37
CA GLU A 600 21.35 -10.12 -9.40
C GLU A 600 21.85 -9.45 -8.12
N VAL A 601 21.52 -10.01 -6.94
CA VAL A 601 22.00 -9.51 -5.65
C VAL A 601 23.52 -9.67 -5.55
N GLU A 602 24.08 -10.83 -5.92
CA GLU A 602 25.53 -11.04 -6.00
C GLU A 602 26.19 -10.08 -6.99
N GLN A 603 25.58 -9.89 -8.17
CA GLN A 603 26.08 -8.96 -9.19
C GLN A 603 26.17 -7.53 -8.66
N ARG A 604 25.13 -7.07 -7.97
CA ARG A 604 25.05 -5.72 -7.43
C ARG A 604 26.05 -5.49 -6.28
N LEU A 605 26.24 -6.48 -5.42
CA LEU A 605 27.20 -6.41 -4.31
C LEU A 605 28.65 -6.30 -4.78
N TRP A 606 29.08 -7.05 -5.80
CA TRP A 606 30.44 -6.89 -6.33
C TRP A 606 30.58 -5.57 -7.11
N LEU A 607 29.55 -5.15 -7.87
CA LEU A 607 29.56 -3.86 -8.56
C LEU A 607 29.78 -2.70 -7.57
N GLU A 608 29.08 -2.69 -6.44
CA GLU A 608 29.25 -1.68 -5.39
C GLU A 608 30.66 -1.70 -4.76
N HIS A 609 31.13 -2.88 -4.35
CA HIS A 609 32.43 -3.02 -3.69
C HIS A 609 33.59 -2.69 -4.62
N ASP A 610 33.62 -3.30 -5.81
CA ASP A 610 34.73 -3.20 -6.74
C ASP A 610 34.75 -1.81 -7.43
N LEU A 611 33.60 -1.14 -7.62
CA LEU A 611 33.56 0.22 -8.17
C LEU A 611 34.19 1.23 -7.22
N LEU A 612 33.90 1.14 -5.91
CA LEU A 612 34.52 2.00 -4.90
C LEU A 612 36.05 1.84 -4.89
N GLN A 613 36.56 0.62 -5.12
CA GLN A 613 38.00 0.37 -5.26
C GLN A 613 38.57 0.80 -6.62
N ALA A 614 37.75 0.86 -7.68
CA ALA A 614 38.19 1.21 -9.02
C ALA A 614 38.35 2.73 -9.25
N ILE A 615 37.53 3.57 -8.59
CA ILE A 615 37.57 5.04 -8.72
C ILE A 615 38.97 5.56 -8.37
N GLY A 616 39.57 6.35 -9.27
CA GLY A 616 40.93 6.88 -9.11
C GLY A 616 42.07 5.90 -9.41
N THR A 617 41.77 4.65 -9.79
CA THR A 617 42.77 3.66 -10.22
C THR A 617 42.79 3.49 -11.74
N PRO A 618 43.85 2.89 -12.33
CA PRO A 618 43.90 2.60 -13.77
C PRO A 618 42.82 1.63 -14.30
N GLN A 619 42.00 1.04 -13.44
CA GLN A 619 40.87 0.21 -13.85
C GLN A 619 39.73 1.05 -14.45
N LEU A 620 39.61 2.30 -14.04
CA LEU A 620 38.56 3.22 -14.46
C LEU A 620 39.18 4.38 -15.23
N VAL A 621 38.74 4.59 -16.48
CA VAL A 621 39.29 5.62 -17.37
C VAL A 621 38.16 6.35 -18.10
N LEU A 622 38.42 7.58 -18.55
CA LEU A 622 37.52 8.32 -19.42
C LEU A 622 38.05 8.26 -20.87
N HIS A 623 37.18 7.80 -21.76
CA HIS A 623 37.37 7.94 -23.20
C HIS A 623 36.64 9.18 -23.70
N ILE A 624 37.09 9.77 -24.79
CA ILE A 624 36.43 10.87 -25.49
C ILE A 624 35.82 10.34 -26.79
N GLN A 625 34.55 10.62 -27.05
CA GLN A 625 33.97 10.47 -28.38
C GLN A 625 33.89 11.83 -29.08
N PRO A 626 34.55 12.03 -30.23
CA PRO A 626 34.50 13.30 -30.96
C PRO A 626 33.14 13.55 -31.61
N GLN A 627 32.70 14.81 -31.56
CA GLN A 627 31.54 15.34 -32.27
C GLN A 627 32.01 16.09 -33.53
N PHE A 628 31.40 15.86 -34.69
CA PHE A 628 31.83 16.44 -35.97
C PHE A 628 30.79 17.37 -36.59
N GLY A 629 31.24 18.51 -37.12
CA GLY A 629 30.41 19.42 -37.92
C GLY A 629 30.27 18.95 -39.38
N CYS A 630 29.43 19.65 -40.15
CA CYS A 630 29.20 19.37 -41.58
C CYS A 630 30.45 19.54 -42.45
N ASP A 631 31.45 20.31 -42.00
CA ASP A 631 32.76 20.46 -42.63
C ASP A 631 33.75 19.31 -42.32
N GLY A 632 33.29 18.29 -41.59
CA GLY A 632 34.08 17.11 -41.19
C GLY A 632 35.09 17.38 -40.08
N ARG A 633 35.12 18.59 -39.49
CA ARG A 633 36.00 18.94 -38.37
C ARG A 633 35.39 18.57 -37.02
N VAL A 634 36.26 18.32 -36.05
CA VAL A 634 35.86 18.15 -34.65
C VAL A 634 35.29 19.48 -34.13
N THR A 635 34.17 19.42 -33.42
CA THR A 635 33.50 20.57 -32.79
C THR A 635 33.47 20.49 -31.26
N GLY A 636 33.68 19.30 -30.70
CA GLY A 636 33.72 19.00 -29.27
C GLY A 636 34.02 17.51 -29.04
N GLY A 637 33.91 17.05 -27.80
CA GLY A 637 33.93 15.62 -27.50
C GLY A 637 33.35 15.26 -26.14
N GLU A 638 32.70 14.10 -26.07
CA GLU A 638 32.01 13.63 -24.86
C GLU A 638 32.88 12.67 -24.04
N LEU A 639 32.96 12.93 -22.73
CA LEU A 639 33.68 12.11 -21.75
C LEU A 639 32.81 10.94 -21.27
N LEU A 640 33.26 9.74 -21.62
CA LEU A 640 32.55 8.48 -21.44
C LEU A 640 33.35 7.52 -20.55
N ALA A 641 32.80 7.17 -19.40
CA ALA A 641 33.46 6.29 -18.42
C ALA A 641 33.62 4.86 -18.95
N ARG A 642 34.78 4.24 -18.72
CA ARG A 642 35.10 2.86 -19.09
C ARG A 642 35.74 2.18 -17.89
N TRP A 643 35.17 1.05 -17.49
CA TRP A 643 35.71 0.23 -16.40
C TRP A 643 36.21 -1.11 -16.96
N THR A 644 37.46 -1.44 -16.69
CA THR A 644 38.08 -2.73 -16.98
C THR A 644 38.47 -3.40 -15.67
N HIS A 645 37.66 -4.36 -15.24
CA HIS A 645 37.86 -5.08 -13.99
C HIS A 645 38.83 -6.26 -14.18
N PRO A 646 39.86 -6.44 -13.32
CA PRO A 646 40.91 -7.45 -13.50
C PRO A 646 40.42 -8.89 -13.72
N ALA A 647 39.34 -9.29 -13.04
CA ALA A 647 38.81 -10.65 -13.14
C ALA A 647 37.58 -10.78 -14.07
N ARG A 648 36.94 -9.67 -14.47
CA ARG A 648 35.66 -9.68 -15.21
C ARG A 648 35.74 -9.02 -16.59
N GLY A 649 36.87 -8.41 -16.95
CA GLY A 649 37.03 -7.70 -18.22
C GLY A 649 36.28 -6.37 -18.23
N THR A 650 35.80 -5.96 -19.40
CA THR A 650 35.09 -4.68 -19.59
C THR A 650 33.70 -4.71 -18.96
N VAL A 651 33.45 -3.82 -18.01
CA VAL A 651 32.14 -3.64 -17.37
C VAL A 651 31.40 -2.47 -18.02
N SER A 652 30.15 -2.69 -18.43
CA SER A 652 29.33 -1.66 -19.09
C SER A 652 28.90 -0.55 -18.11
N PRO A 653 28.97 0.74 -18.49
CA PRO A 653 28.38 1.84 -17.72
C PRO A 653 26.92 1.62 -17.32
N ALA A 654 26.12 1.01 -18.20
CA ALA A 654 24.73 0.67 -17.91
C ALA A 654 24.54 -0.29 -16.71
N LEU A 655 25.59 -0.99 -16.27
CA LEU A 655 25.57 -1.85 -15.08
C LEU A 655 26.04 -1.10 -13.82
N PHE A 656 27.10 -0.28 -13.90
CA PHE A 656 27.72 0.30 -12.71
C PHE A 656 27.27 1.73 -12.39
N ILE A 657 26.78 2.51 -13.36
CA ILE A 657 26.27 3.87 -13.11
C ILE A 657 25.00 3.83 -12.23
N PRO A 658 23.98 2.98 -12.48
CA PRO A 658 22.81 2.90 -11.60
C PRO A 658 23.19 2.53 -10.16
N VAL A 659 24.09 1.55 -10.00
CA VAL A 659 24.62 1.16 -8.69
C VAL A 659 25.32 2.33 -8.01
N ALA A 660 26.12 3.11 -8.74
CA ALA A 660 26.80 4.30 -8.21
C ALA A 660 25.80 5.36 -7.73
N GLU A 661 24.70 5.56 -8.45
CA GLU A 661 23.64 6.50 -8.08
C GLU A 661 22.92 6.08 -6.80
N GLU A 662 22.59 4.80 -6.66
CA GLU A 662 21.85 4.27 -5.51
C GLU A 662 22.69 4.20 -4.23
N THR A 663 23.99 3.94 -4.37
CA THR A 663 24.96 3.84 -3.26
C THR A 663 25.61 5.18 -2.88
N GLY A 664 25.41 6.23 -3.69
CA GLY A 664 26.04 7.55 -3.51
C GLY A 664 27.47 7.63 -4.05
N LEU A 665 28.05 6.53 -4.56
CA LEU A 665 29.36 6.53 -5.23
C LEU A 665 29.40 7.44 -6.48
N ILE A 666 28.25 7.81 -7.04
CA ILE A 666 28.15 8.73 -8.18
C ILE A 666 28.77 10.11 -7.89
N GLY A 667 28.72 10.60 -6.64
CA GLY A 667 29.38 11.84 -6.23
C GLY A 667 30.91 11.74 -6.31
N LEU A 668 31.47 10.61 -5.86
CA LEU A 668 32.91 10.32 -5.98
C LEU A 668 33.33 10.14 -7.45
N LEU A 669 32.53 9.39 -8.22
CA LEU A 669 32.75 9.14 -9.63
C LEU A 669 32.76 10.45 -10.44
N GLY A 670 31.76 11.30 -10.28
CA GLY A 670 31.70 12.58 -10.98
C GLY A 670 32.75 13.58 -10.49
N SER A 671 33.14 13.54 -9.22
CA SER A 671 34.26 14.33 -8.70
C SER A 671 35.57 13.96 -9.41
N TRP A 672 35.85 12.67 -9.56
CA TRP A 672 36.98 12.16 -10.34
C TRP A 672 36.88 12.55 -11.83
N SER A 673 35.70 12.41 -12.43
CA SER A 673 35.48 12.75 -13.85
C SER A 673 35.67 14.24 -14.13
N LEU A 674 35.23 15.13 -13.24
CA LEU A 674 35.45 16.57 -13.34
C LEU A 674 36.95 16.92 -13.28
N GLN A 675 37.69 16.28 -12.38
CA GLN A 675 39.13 16.50 -12.24
C GLN A 675 39.85 16.17 -13.56
N PHE A 676 39.52 15.02 -14.17
CA PHE A 676 40.02 14.61 -15.49
C PHE A 676 39.59 15.57 -16.61
N ALA A 677 38.32 15.98 -16.65
CA ALA A 677 37.81 16.94 -17.63
C ALA A 677 38.60 18.26 -17.60
N CYS A 678 38.88 18.78 -16.40
CA CYS A 678 39.68 19.97 -16.20
C CYS A 678 41.13 19.78 -16.70
N ASP A 679 41.77 18.65 -16.42
CA ASP A 679 43.14 18.38 -16.86
C ASP A 679 43.25 18.19 -18.38
N ALA A 680 42.24 17.59 -19.01
CA ALA A 680 42.09 17.50 -20.46
C ALA A 680 41.91 18.89 -21.11
N LEU A 681 41.06 19.75 -20.53
CA LEU A 681 40.85 21.13 -21.00
C LEU A 681 42.11 22.01 -20.86
N LEU A 682 42.86 21.88 -19.76
CA LEU A 682 44.16 22.55 -19.60
C LEU A 682 45.21 22.06 -20.60
N SER A 683 45.18 20.76 -20.93
CA SER A 683 46.09 20.16 -21.90
C SER A 683 45.78 20.64 -23.32
N LEU A 684 44.50 20.75 -23.69
CA LEU A 684 44.05 21.41 -24.92
C LEU A 684 44.50 22.88 -24.98
N GLN A 685 44.30 23.64 -23.89
CA GLN A 685 44.70 25.04 -23.82
C GLN A 685 46.21 25.24 -24.03
N LYS A 686 47.05 24.35 -23.50
CA LYS A 686 48.52 24.37 -23.73
C LYS A 686 48.89 24.09 -25.20
N LEU A 687 48.07 23.36 -25.93
CA LEU A 687 48.24 23.09 -27.36
C LEU A 687 47.67 24.20 -28.26
N GLY A 688 47.04 25.23 -27.67
CA GLY A 688 46.36 26.31 -28.41
C GLY A 688 44.92 25.97 -28.82
N GLU A 689 44.42 24.80 -28.43
CA GLU A 689 43.10 24.30 -28.82
C GLU A 689 42.00 24.80 -27.86
N THR A 690 40.78 24.92 -28.38
CA THR A 690 39.64 25.51 -27.65
C THR A 690 38.36 24.68 -27.69
N TYR A 691 38.46 23.39 -28.05
CA TYR A 691 37.30 22.50 -28.11
C TYR A 691 36.65 22.32 -26.72
N PRO A 692 35.31 22.36 -26.64
CA PRO A 692 34.60 22.02 -25.42
C PRO A 692 34.63 20.51 -25.18
N LEU A 693 34.55 20.12 -23.91
CA LEU A 693 34.31 18.75 -23.49
C LEU A 693 32.97 18.63 -22.77
N SER A 694 32.18 17.64 -23.17
CA SER A 694 30.94 17.25 -22.53
C SER A 694 31.20 16.25 -21.40
N LEU A 695 30.47 16.41 -20.29
CA LEU A 695 30.50 15.52 -19.14
C LEU A 695 29.07 15.25 -18.65
N ASN A 696 28.70 13.98 -18.62
CA ASN A 696 27.45 13.48 -18.06
C ASN A 696 27.36 13.74 -16.54
N ILE A 697 26.26 14.35 -16.10
CA ILE A 697 25.97 14.66 -14.68
C ILE A 697 24.69 13.97 -14.24
N SER A 698 24.78 13.12 -13.20
CA SER A 698 23.62 12.45 -12.63
C SER A 698 22.63 13.44 -11.98
N PRO A 699 21.30 13.18 -12.06
CA PRO A 699 20.30 13.97 -11.35
C PRO A 699 20.57 14.10 -9.85
N LYS A 700 21.12 13.05 -9.22
CA LYS A 700 21.41 13.04 -7.79
C LYS A 700 22.53 14.02 -7.45
N GLN A 701 23.62 14.00 -8.23
CA GLN A 701 24.75 14.93 -8.07
C GLN A 701 24.31 16.38 -8.22
N LEU A 702 23.53 16.69 -9.26
CA LEU A 702 23.04 18.05 -9.49
C LEU A 702 22.21 18.56 -8.30
N MET A 703 21.56 17.67 -7.54
CA MET A 703 20.76 17.98 -6.36
C MET A 703 21.53 17.94 -5.03
N GLU A 704 22.81 17.53 -4.99
CA GLU A 704 23.64 17.58 -3.78
C GLU A 704 23.86 19.04 -3.33
N PRO A 705 23.70 19.40 -2.04
CA PRO A 705 23.77 20.81 -1.59
C PRO A 705 25.09 21.53 -1.91
N GLN A 706 26.21 20.81 -1.91
CA GLN A 706 27.56 21.36 -2.10
C GLN A 706 28.05 21.33 -3.56
N PHE A 707 27.26 20.78 -4.50
CA PHE A 707 27.69 20.54 -5.87
C PHE A 707 28.19 21.82 -6.55
N THR A 708 27.39 22.89 -6.56
CA THR A 708 27.76 24.17 -7.20
C THR A 708 29.02 24.80 -6.61
N GLU A 709 29.24 24.65 -5.30
CA GLU A 709 30.45 25.16 -4.63
C GLU A 709 31.68 24.35 -5.04
N TYR A 710 31.58 23.02 -5.02
CA TYR A 710 32.66 22.13 -5.46
C TYR A 710 33.06 22.35 -6.93
N ILE A 711 32.09 22.57 -7.83
CA ILE A 711 32.38 22.88 -9.23
C ILE A 711 33.15 24.21 -9.35
N ARG A 712 32.66 25.27 -8.70
CA ARG A 712 33.32 26.60 -8.70
C ARG A 712 34.76 26.49 -8.20
N ASP A 713 34.95 25.91 -7.01
CA ASP A 713 36.24 25.84 -6.35
C ASP A 713 37.23 24.97 -7.16
N THR A 714 36.75 23.94 -7.86
CA THR A 714 37.57 23.14 -8.80
C THR A 714 37.98 23.93 -10.05
N LEU A 715 37.07 24.67 -10.67
CA LEU A 715 37.38 25.49 -11.85
C LEU A 715 38.33 26.65 -11.51
N GLU A 716 38.10 27.33 -10.39
CA GLU A 716 38.95 28.43 -9.91
C GLU A 716 40.36 27.94 -9.54
N SER A 717 40.48 26.85 -8.79
CA SER A 717 41.79 26.31 -8.38
C SER A 717 42.62 25.77 -9.55
N LYS A 718 42.00 25.26 -10.60
CA LYS A 718 42.69 24.82 -11.84
C LYS A 718 42.82 25.91 -12.90
N GLY A 719 42.11 27.03 -12.78
CA GLY A 719 42.10 28.10 -13.79
C GLY A 719 41.43 27.70 -15.11
N VAL A 720 40.44 26.80 -15.06
CA VAL A 720 39.74 26.30 -16.27
C VAL A 720 38.57 27.23 -16.61
N PRO A 721 38.47 27.74 -17.85
CA PRO A 721 37.33 28.56 -18.27
C PRO A 721 36.08 27.67 -18.43
N GLY A 722 35.04 27.94 -17.63
CA GLY A 722 33.80 27.13 -17.61
C GLY A 722 33.07 27.05 -18.96
N ASN A 723 33.28 28.01 -19.86
CA ASN A 723 32.70 28.00 -21.22
C ASN A 723 33.22 26.90 -22.16
N ARG A 724 34.20 26.10 -21.72
CA ARG A 724 34.67 24.89 -22.41
C ARG A 724 34.13 23.60 -21.78
N LEU A 725 33.34 23.69 -20.72
CA LEU A 725 32.72 22.54 -20.06
C LEU A 725 31.22 22.56 -20.37
N ILE A 726 30.73 21.44 -20.92
CA ILE A 726 29.31 21.20 -21.17
C ILE A 726 28.87 20.11 -20.18
N PHE A 727 27.85 20.39 -19.38
CA PHE A 727 27.21 19.39 -18.54
C PHE A 727 25.99 18.82 -19.24
N GLU A 728 25.98 17.50 -19.41
CA GLU A 728 24.91 16.76 -20.06
C GLU A 728 23.99 16.17 -18.99
N ILE A 729 22.69 16.37 -19.16
CA ILE A 729 21.64 15.99 -18.20
C ILE A 729 20.50 15.35 -18.99
N THR A 730 20.08 14.16 -18.59
CA THR A 730 19.00 13.42 -19.27
C THR A 730 17.62 14.09 -19.10
N GLU A 731 16.75 13.92 -20.09
CA GLU A 731 15.41 14.53 -20.12
C GLU A 731 14.59 14.33 -18.83
N GLY A 732 14.64 13.12 -18.25
CA GLY A 732 13.85 12.72 -17.07
C GLY A 732 14.16 13.49 -15.77
N VAL A 733 15.30 14.18 -15.68
CA VAL A 733 15.70 14.97 -14.50
C VAL A 733 14.76 16.15 -14.25
N LEU A 734 14.18 16.70 -15.31
CA LEU A 734 13.51 18.00 -15.30
C LEU A 734 12.11 17.98 -14.68
N ILE A 735 11.59 16.81 -14.33
CA ILE A 735 10.17 16.62 -14.01
C ILE A 735 9.86 16.74 -12.49
N ARG A 736 10.82 16.44 -11.60
CA ARG A 736 10.55 16.31 -10.15
C ARG A 736 10.65 17.62 -9.36
N ASP A 737 11.64 18.47 -9.63
CA ASP A 737 11.79 19.81 -9.03
C ASP A 737 12.47 20.78 -10.00
N ILE A 738 11.71 21.24 -10.99
CA ILE A 738 12.19 22.13 -12.05
C ILE A 738 12.72 23.47 -11.51
N GLN A 739 12.23 23.95 -10.35
CA GLN A 739 12.67 25.24 -9.80
C GLN A 739 14.05 25.14 -9.15
N ALA A 740 14.29 24.12 -8.32
CA ALA A 740 15.61 23.90 -7.73
C ALA A 740 16.67 23.59 -8.79
N VAL A 741 16.32 22.76 -9.79
CA VAL A 741 17.20 22.44 -10.93
C VAL A 741 17.56 23.71 -11.72
N ALA A 742 16.55 24.52 -12.10
CA ALA A 742 16.78 25.75 -12.86
C ALA A 742 17.69 26.75 -12.12
N GLN A 743 17.51 26.94 -10.80
CA GLN A 743 18.36 27.83 -10.00
C GLN A 743 19.82 27.36 -9.95
N ARG A 744 20.05 26.05 -9.79
CA ARG A 744 21.39 25.47 -9.75
C ARG A 744 22.09 25.55 -11.11
N MET A 745 21.37 25.25 -12.19
CA MET A 745 21.89 25.42 -13.56
C MET A 745 22.23 26.89 -13.83
N GLN A 746 21.38 27.85 -13.44
CA GLN A 746 21.68 29.28 -13.58
C GLN A 746 22.95 29.69 -12.81
N ALA A 747 23.12 29.21 -11.58
CA ALA A 747 24.33 29.49 -10.78
C ALA A 747 25.61 28.91 -11.44
N LEU A 748 25.53 27.73 -12.03
CA LEU A 748 26.64 27.11 -12.79
C LEU A 748 26.89 27.83 -14.12
N SER A 749 25.86 28.30 -14.83
CA SER A 749 26.01 29.10 -16.04
C SER A 749 26.64 30.47 -15.81
N LEU A 750 26.52 31.04 -14.60
CA LEU A 750 27.29 32.24 -14.22
C LEU A 750 28.80 31.98 -14.12
N LEU A 751 29.23 30.73 -13.93
CA LEU A 751 30.64 30.29 -14.05
C LEU A 751 31.05 30.07 -15.53
N GLY A 752 30.14 30.31 -16.47
CA GLY A 752 30.30 30.08 -17.91
C GLY A 752 29.94 28.67 -18.38
N ILE A 753 29.56 27.76 -17.49
CA ILE A 753 29.25 26.36 -17.82
C ILE A 753 28.01 26.29 -18.71
N ARG A 754 28.08 25.47 -19.75
CA ARG A 754 27.00 25.22 -20.69
C ARG A 754 26.25 23.94 -20.33
N PHE A 755 24.99 23.86 -20.70
CA PHE A 755 24.17 22.68 -20.48
C PHE A 755 23.68 22.09 -21.79
N SER A 756 23.83 20.77 -21.91
CA SER A 756 23.22 19.95 -22.95
C SER A 756 22.11 19.10 -22.35
N ILE A 757 21.01 18.94 -23.07
CA ILE A 757 19.98 17.95 -22.75
C ILE A 757 20.29 16.66 -23.52
N ASP A 758 20.25 15.54 -22.81
CA ASP A 758 20.55 14.21 -23.36
C ASP A 758 19.30 13.30 -23.42
N ASP A 759 19.39 12.24 -24.24
CA ASP A 759 18.32 11.27 -24.55
C ASP A 759 17.02 11.91 -25.11
N PHE A 760 17.10 13.08 -25.76
CA PHE A 760 15.90 13.88 -26.06
C PHE A 760 14.95 13.21 -27.07
N GLY A 761 13.67 13.15 -26.70
CA GLY A 761 12.60 12.60 -27.52
C GLY A 761 12.21 11.16 -27.17
N THR A 762 12.87 10.56 -26.18
CA THR A 762 12.48 9.26 -25.60
C THR A 762 11.42 9.40 -24.49
N GLY A 763 11.16 10.62 -24.02
CA GLY A 763 10.23 10.94 -22.93
C GLY A 763 9.11 11.92 -23.28
N TYR A 764 8.25 12.19 -22.28
CA TYR A 764 7.19 13.20 -22.38
C TYR A 764 7.73 14.61 -22.15
N SER A 765 8.39 15.17 -23.16
CA SER A 765 8.95 16.52 -23.11
C SER A 765 7.90 17.62 -22.97
N ASN A 766 7.87 18.28 -21.82
CA ASN A 766 7.09 19.50 -21.63
C ASN A 766 7.89 20.72 -22.14
N LEU A 767 7.58 21.13 -23.37
CA LEU A 767 8.12 22.32 -24.05
C LEU A 767 8.16 23.59 -23.17
N ALA A 768 7.23 23.74 -22.23
CA ALA A 768 7.18 24.91 -21.35
C ALA A 768 8.35 24.98 -20.35
N TYR A 769 9.03 23.87 -20.08
CA TYR A 769 10.19 23.82 -19.19
C TYR A 769 11.51 24.07 -19.92
N LEU A 770 11.69 23.59 -21.15
CA LEU A 770 12.89 23.85 -21.97
C LEU A 770 13.18 25.35 -22.07
N LYS A 771 12.13 26.17 -22.28
CA LYS A 771 12.20 27.64 -22.33
C LYS A 771 12.67 28.32 -21.03
N ARG A 772 12.65 27.63 -19.88
CA ARG A 772 12.99 28.19 -18.55
C ARG A 772 14.42 27.84 -18.10
N LEU A 773 15.08 26.92 -18.80
CA LEU A 773 16.40 26.41 -18.44
C LEU A 773 17.50 27.11 -19.25
N PRO A 774 18.71 27.31 -18.69
CA PRO A 774 19.84 27.92 -19.40
C PRO A 774 20.54 26.89 -20.31
N LEU A 775 19.79 26.32 -21.24
CA LEU A 775 20.27 25.32 -22.19
C LEU A 775 21.10 25.97 -23.30
N TYR A 776 22.12 25.24 -23.76
CA TYR A 776 22.97 25.61 -24.88
C TYR A 776 22.84 24.61 -26.04
N GLU A 777 22.66 23.34 -25.71
CA GLU A 777 22.68 22.23 -26.66
C GLU A 777 21.59 21.19 -26.33
N LEU A 778 21.22 20.42 -27.34
CA LEU A 778 20.25 19.32 -27.29
C LEU A 778 20.81 18.16 -28.10
N LYS A 779 20.84 16.95 -27.52
CA LYS A 779 21.29 15.71 -28.14
C LYS A 779 20.05 14.89 -28.52
N ILE A 780 19.90 14.58 -29.82
CA ILE A 780 18.82 13.71 -30.31
C ILE A 780 19.23 12.27 -30.02
N ASP A 781 18.40 11.52 -29.28
CA ASP A 781 18.70 10.14 -28.91
C ASP A 781 18.96 9.24 -30.12
N LYS A 782 19.81 8.24 -29.90
CA LYS A 782 20.16 7.20 -30.87
C LYS A 782 18.94 6.48 -31.44
N SER A 783 17.92 6.15 -30.64
CA SER A 783 16.77 5.37 -31.13
C SER A 783 16.07 6.07 -32.31
N LEU A 784 15.87 7.39 -32.21
CA LEU A 784 15.29 8.22 -33.27
C LEU A 784 16.23 8.38 -34.48
N VAL A 785 17.55 8.31 -34.27
CA VAL A 785 18.55 8.41 -35.35
C VAL A 785 18.75 7.08 -36.07
N GLN A 786 18.47 5.93 -35.45
CA GLN A 786 18.67 4.62 -36.08
C GLN A 786 17.75 4.40 -37.28
N ASP A 787 16.49 4.84 -37.21
CA ASP A 787 15.46 4.51 -38.20
C ASP A 787 15.34 5.54 -39.35
N VAL A 788 15.94 6.73 -39.23
CA VAL A 788 16.06 7.68 -40.36
C VAL A 788 17.12 7.22 -41.37
N PRO A 789 16.94 7.43 -42.69
CA PRO A 789 15.84 8.15 -43.35
C PRO A 789 14.79 7.20 -43.96
N ASN A 790 14.54 6.03 -43.37
CA ASN A 790 13.64 5.02 -43.94
C ASN A 790 12.26 4.99 -43.27
N ASP A 791 12.19 5.29 -41.98
CA ASP A 791 10.93 5.35 -41.23
C ASP A 791 10.30 6.75 -41.27
N GLY A 792 9.01 6.81 -41.63
CA GLY A 792 8.29 8.07 -41.81
C GLY A 792 8.03 8.82 -40.51
N ASP A 793 7.75 8.09 -39.43
CA ASP A 793 7.42 8.68 -38.13
C ASP A 793 8.69 9.24 -37.46
N SER A 794 9.79 8.50 -37.50
CA SER A 794 11.11 8.94 -37.03
C SER A 794 11.63 10.17 -37.79
N ILE A 795 11.43 10.23 -39.12
CA ILE A 795 11.73 11.43 -39.93
C ILE A 795 10.95 12.65 -39.40
N ALA A 796 9.65 12.50 -39.18
CA ALA A 796 8.80 13.59 -38.72
C ALA A 796 9.18 14.07 -37.30
N ILE A 797 9.52 13.14 -36.40
CA ILE A 797 9.99 13.45 -35.05
C ILE A 797 11.34 14.20 -35.10
N VAL A 798 12.33 13.70 -35.84
CA VAL A 798 13.66 14.34 -35.96
C VAL A 798 13.54 15.74 -36.57
N GLN A 799 12.71 15.92 -37.61
CA GLN A 799 12.43 17.24 -38.20
C GLN A 799 11.78 18.20 -37.20
N LEU A 800 10.82 17.72 -36.39
CA LEU A 800 10.17 18.52 -35.35
C LEU A 800 11.17 18.95 -34.26
N ILE A 801 12.05 18.05 -33.81
CA ILE A 801 13.09 18.36 -32.82
C ILE A 801 14.06 19.42 -33.35
N LEU A 802 14.52 19.28 -34.60
CA LEU A 802 15.41 20.24 -35.25
C LEU A 802 14.77 21.63 -35.40
N ALA A 803 13.51 21.69 -35.86
CA ALA A 803 12.76 22.93 -35.97
C ALA A 803 12.51 23.59 -34.60
N MET A 804 12.20 22.81 -33.56
CA MET A 804 12.04 23.31 -32.20
C MET A 804 13.35 23.90 -31.65
N ALA A 805 14.47 23.20 -31.85
CA ALA A 805 15.78 23.64 -31.37
C ALA A 805 16.23 24.95 -32.02
N ASP A 806 16.00 25.13 -33.32
CA ASP A 806 16.21 26.39 -34.04
C ASP A 806 15.41 27.55 -33.40
N GLN A 807 14.11 27.35 -33.17
CA GLN A 807 13.25 28.37 -32.54
C GLN A 807 13.66 28.70 -31.09
N LEU A 808 14.35 27.78 -30.40
CA LEU A 808 14.90 27.99 -29.06
C LEU A 808 16.37 28.47 -29.07
N ASN A 809 17.00 28.63 -30.24
CA ASN A 809 18.42 28.95 -30.43
C ASN A 809 19.37 27.93 -29.76
N LEU A 810 18.99 26.64 -29.77
CA LEU A 810 19.78 25.55 -29.23
C LEU A 810 20.65 24.92 -30.33
N ARG A 811 21.91 24.63 -30.00
CA ARG A 811 22.77 23.77 -30.82
C ARG A 811 22.22 22.35 -30.77
N VAL A 812 22.29 21.61 -31.89
CA VAL A 812 21.81 20.22 -31.95
C VAL A 812 22.94 19.27 -32.31
N VAL A 813 23.10 18.22 -31.50
CA VAL A 813 23.94 17.05 -31.79
C VAL A 813 23.03 15.87 -32.05
N ALA A 814 23.29 15.07 -33.08
CA ALA A 814 22.58 13.80 -33.26
C ALA A 814 23.48 12.61 -32.89
N GLU A 815 22.96 11.73 -32.04
CA GLU A 815 23.66 10.59 -31.44
C GLU A 815 23.60 9.33 -32.30
N GLY A 816 24.49 8.37 -32.02
CA GLY A 816 24.37 7.02 -32.57
C GLY A 816 24.44 6.90 -34.10
N VAL A 817 24.96 7.91 -34.81
CA VAL A 817 25.08 7.90 -36.28
C VAL A 817 26.01 6.76 -36.73
N GLU A 818 25.44 5.79 -37.45
CA GLU A 818 26.12 4.57 -37.89
C GLU A 818 26.24 4.45 -39.43
N THR A 819 25.50 5.25 -40.19
CA THR A 819 25.49 5.19 -41.67
C THR A 819 25.62 6.56 -42.36
N GLU A 820 26.23 6.56 -43.55
CA GLU A 820 26.30 7.71 -44.46
C GLU A 820 24.90 8.32 -44.76
N ALA A 821 23.86 7.48 -44.84
CA ALA A 821 22.50 7.92 -45.13
C ALA A 821 21.91 8.76 -43.97
N GLN A 822 22.07 8.29 -42.72
CA GLN A 822 21.72 9.06 -41.52
C GLN A 822 22.49 10.38 -41.48
N SER A 823 23.81 10.34 -41.67
CA SER A 823 24.66 11.54 -41.64
C SER A 823 24.23 12.59 -42.66
N ARG A 824 23.88 12.17 -43.89
CA ARG A 824 23.41 13.08 -44.94
C ARG A 824 22.06 13.68 -44.60
N PHE A 825 21.08 12.86 -44.23
CA PHE A 825 19.75 13.30 -43.84
C PHE A 825 19.80 14.34 -42.73
N LEU A 826 20.61 14.11 -41.68
CA LEU A 826 20.71 15.01 -40.54
C LEU A 826 21.33 16.37 -40.92
N PHE A 827 22.38 16.39 -41.75
CA PHE A 827 22.96 17.66 -42.23
C PHE A 827 22.07 18.40 -43.24
N GLU A 828 21.33 17.68 -44.10
CA GLU A 828 20.34 18.27 -45.01
C GLU A 828 19.21 18.99 -44.24
N HIS A 829 18.87 18.50 -43.05
CA HIS A 829 17.89 19.12 -42.13
C HIS A 829 18.54 20.05 -41.08
N ALA A 830 19.73 20.58 -41.36
CA ALA A 830 20.44 21.56 -40.54
C ALA A 830 20.82 21.13 -39.11
N CYS A 831 21.05 19.83 -38.87
CA CYS A 831 21.71 19.38 -37.64
C CYS A 831 23.14 19.98 -37.53
N HIS A 832 23.54 20.44 -36.36
CA HIS A 832 24.77 21.23 -36.19
C HIS A 832 26.03 20.37 -36.04
N ALA A 833 25.92 19.21 -35.42
CA ALA A 833 27.00 18.24 -35.27
C ALA A 833 26.47 16.81 -35.13
N LEU A 834 27.32 15.84 -35.43
CA LEU A 834 27.01 14.42 -35.36
C LEU A 834 28.00 13.67 -34.46
N GLN A 835 27.47 12.69 -33.73
CA GLN A 835 28.24 11.78 -32.88
C GLN A 835 27.81 10.34 -33.20
N GLY A 836 28.76 9.43 -33.40
CA GLY A 836 28.43 8.05 -33.72
C GLY A 836 29.58 7.23 -34.30
N TYR A 837 29.39 5.90 -34.37
CA TYR A 837 30.43 4.96 -34.77
C TYR A 837 30.80 5.01 -36.25
N LEU A 838 29.97 5.64 -37.11
CA LEU A 838 30.37 6.01 -38.48
C LEU A 838 31.62 6.89 -38.49
N LEU A 839 31.67 7.84 -37.53
CA LEU A 839 32.65 8.92 -37.51
C LEU A 839 33.86 8.55 -36.67
N ALA A 840 33.63 8.11 -35.42
CA ALA A 840 34.63 7.52 -34.54
C ALA A 840 34.02 6.81 -33.34
N ARG A 841 34.76 5.83 -32.79
CA ARG A 841 34.47 5.21 -31.49
C ARG A 841 35.11 6.01 -30.34
N PRO A 842 34.56 5.94 -29.11
CA PRO A 842 35.17 6.54 -27.91
C PRO A 842 36.61 6.05 -27.69
N MET A 843 37.56 6.97 -27.54
CA MET A 843 39.01 6.68 -27.52
C MET A 843 39.75 7.42 -26.38
N PRO A 844 40.95 6.99 -25.97
CA PRO A 844 41.77 7.74 -25.01
C PRO A 844 42.11 9.17 -25.47
N PHE A 845 42.40 10.07 -24.53
CA PHE A 845 42.68 11.50 -24.80
C PHE A 845 43.75 11.72 -25.89
N ASP A 846 44.87 11.00 -25.82
CA ASP A 846 45.97 11.16 -26.80
C ASP A 846 45.55 10.76 -28.23
N ALA A 847 44.76 9.68 -28.37
CA ALA A 847 44.23 9.27 -29.67
C ALA A 847 43.22 10.28 -30.22
N TRP A 848 42.43 10.91 -29.34
CA TRP A 848 41.50 11.97 -29.73
C TRP A 848 42.24 13.24 -30.19
N LEU A 849 43.36 13.61 -29.56
CA LEU A 849 44.22 14.70 -30.04
C LEU A 849 44.76 14.45 -31.46
N ASP A 850 45.08 13.20 -31.80
CA ASP A 850 45.53 12.86 -33.15
C ASP A 850 44.39 12.93 -34.19
N VAL A 851 43.15 12.59 -33.80
CA VAL A 851 41.95 12.81 -34.65
C VAL A 851 41.71 14.32 -34.89
N VAL A 852 41.82 15.14 -33.85
CA VAL A 852 41.75 16.61 -33.94
C VAL A 852 42.79 17.14 -34.94
N ARG A 853 44.07 16.78 -34.77
CA ARG A 853 45.17 17.25 -35.63
C ARG A 853 45.07 16.77 -37.07
N THR A 854 44.63 15.54 -37.30
CA THR A 854 44.55 14.98 -38.66
C THR A 854 43.40 15.58 -39.47
N ARG A 855 42.25 15.85 -38.85
CA ARG A 855 41.08 16.45 -39.54
C ARG A 855 41.05 17.98 -39.57
N GLN A 856 42.01 18.67 -38.96
CA GLN A 856 42.25 20.10 -39.21
C GLN A 856 42.82 20.38 -40.61
N ARG A 857 43.48 19.41 -41.25
CA ARG A 857 44.00 19.58 -42.63
C ARG A 857 42.86 19.36 -43.64
N PRO A 858 42.58 20.31 -44.54
CA PRO A 858 41.53 20.11 -45.55
C PRO A 858 41.94 18.99 -46.50
N GLY A 859 41.18 17.89 -46.50
CA GLY A 859 41.24 16.88 -47.55
C GLY A 859 40.71 17.47 -48.87
N PRO A 860 41.25 17.05 -50.04
CA PRO A 860 40.81 17.60 -51.31
C PRO A 860 39.44 17.05 -51.72
N GLY A 861 38.41 17.89 -51.63
CA GLY A 861 37.19 17.78 -52.42
C GLY A 861 36.09 16.84 -51.92
N LEU A 862 35.14 17.40 -51.18
CA LEU A 862 33.71 17.09 -51.35
C LEU A 862 33.03 18.42 -51.72
N SER A 863 32.77 18.62 -53.01
CA SER A 863 32.18 19.83 -53.57
C SER A 863 30.96 19.48 -54.41
N ALA A 864 29.81 20.05 -54.02
CA ALA A 864 28.49 19.98 -54.67
C ALA A 864 27.84 18.58 -54.72
#